data_AF-A0A5E4XI38-F1
#
_entry.id   AF-A0A5E4XI38-F1
#
_cell.length_a   1.000
_cell.length_b   1.000
_cell.length_c   1.000
_cell.angle_alpha   90.00
_cell.angle_beta   90.00
_cell.angle_gamma   90.00
#
_symmetry.space_group_name_H-M   'P 1'
#
loop_
_entity.id
_entity.type
_entity.pdbx_description
1 polymer ?
#
loop_
_entity_poly.entity_id
_entity_poly.type
_entity_poly.pdbx_seq_one_letter_code
_entity_poly.pdbx_strand_id
1 'polypeptide(L)'
;MNQATIATSSDPRQLSLLSAEPPKRVPLELNDPKSANYRYADTGYIAGSRKEEAASKVILRAKKEGLRVHARTIDWDDLESNPREAKALITKSNLFGAVDWDSLRAAGLEPGAGYLIDRVYAAIGNEPDQDAPQARKDYTFGLQMLRDRLEVCKKVDDVLAALAEFREEFDGIKLVQQEADEIRILMARREELGEQRAELQRVSDEAYKAYQEASANYLVVDREVERRNRRGWKVAPELDARWKSAKAVEKARQDEWVSLCQEGKDGRRRGIDEQLTAIRRQAEAVYARAKARNLIESRFHRALNLMGGRLVKVLWYRSAVKGSEAFAKHVAAARTGLVADWSWAETSVSRAPRVTKESVRFQFKVADRYARVGGRNVIPGSTAELKEMFGLRDVQSGNWVLRDVVSGKFHTEQTATAFADLADLMGIADRDISHGGRLAVAFGARGKGATGAKGGAPMAHYELIHRVVNVTKEKGGGALGHEWFHALDNLIVEIVTGKPGSLEFATANPEMLPAGGLRNAFRELRVAMTSGNHQATQILTYTSEDVKLASRNVRPSSATKIARLIRDASNLGEALQGLEQVFGLQPGQVPAGRSKSNYLGWRRIAIAHHGGNPDGGEIEVRCGPKMSSFMAEAVKLDGKGKPYFTEIYEMAARAFQAWIEDRLAEQGRRNDYLSVFADNKFHIDALTGIEWKPYPEGEERQRINAAFDGLAAAVRECLKA
;
A
#
# COMPACT_ATOMS: atom_id res chain seq x y z
N MET A 1 -13.42 -0.58 101.29
CA MET A 1 -14.02 -1.01 100.00
C MET A 1 -12.90 -1.08 98.97
N ASN A 2 -12.69 -2.30 98.49
CA ASN A 2 -11.91 -2.78 97.33
C ASN A 2 -10.47 -2.32 97.07
N GLN A 3 -9.58 -3.26 97.43
CA GLN A 3 -8.29 -3.57 96.83
C GLN A 3 -8.38 -3.74 95.30
N ALA A 4 -7.32 -3.38 94.57
CA ALA A 4 -6.76 -4.23 93.51
C ALA A 4 -5.37 -3.73 93.06
N THR A 5 -4.40 -4.56 93.41
CA THR A 5 -3.03 -4.72 92.93
C THR A 5 -2.91 -4.64 91.40
N ILE A 6 -1.91 -3.93 90.88
CA ILE A 6 -1.40 -4.17 89.51
C ILE A 6 0.00 -4.78 89.65
N ALA A 7 0.04 -6.07 89.37
CA ALA A 7 1.23 -6.90 89.34
C ALA A 7 2.05 -6.62 88.07
N THR A 8 3.37 -6.66 88.26
CA THR A 8 4.39 -6.75 87.22
C THR A 8 4.19 -8.02 86.38
N SER A 9 4.04 -7.87 85.07
CA SER A 9 4.11 -8.96 84.10
C SER A 9 5.18 -8.62 83.05
N SER A 10 6.27 -9.36 83.12
CA SER A 10 7.36 -9.41 82.15
C SER A 10 6.96 -10.33 80.99
N ASP A 11 6.47 -9.78 79.88
CA ASP A 11 6.32 -10.50 78.61
C ASP A 11 7.49 -10.16 77.67
N PRO A 12 8.37 -11.12 77.31
CA PRO A 12 9.48 -10.89 76.38
C PRO A 12 9.05 -10.72 74.91
N ARG A 13 7.75 -10.75 74.57
CA ARG A 13 7.27 -10.67 73.17
C ARG A 13 6.93 -9.27 72.66
N GLN A 14 7.17 -8.21 73.44
CA GLN A 14 6.95 -6.81 73.00
C GLN A 14 8.23 -6.03 72.65
N LEU A 15 9.37 -6.70 72.47
CA LEU A 15 10.64 -6.08 72.10
C LEU A 15 11.22 -6.70 70.80
N SER A 16 10.56 -6.50 69.67
CA SER A 16 11.19 -6.71 68.35
C SER A 16 10.66 -5.81 67.21
N LEU A 17 9.84 -4.79 67.50
CA LEU A 17 9.26 -3.91 66.46
C LEU A 17 9.97 -2.56 66.29
N LEU A 18 11.23 -2.43 66.73
CA LEU A 18 12.03 -1.20 66.58
C LEU A 18 13.41 -1.49 66.00
N SER A 19 13.46 -2.00 64.76
CA SER A 19 14.65 -1.85 63.91
C SER A 19 14.36 -1.93 62.40
N ALA A 20 13.17 -1.50 61.95
CA ALA A 20 13.04 -1.14 60.54
C ALA A 20 13.67 0.24 60.38
N GLU A 21 14.88 0.29 59.81
CA GLU A 21 15.44 1.56 59.33
C GLU A 21 14.33 2.28 58.52
N PRO A 22 14.10 3.59 58.76
CA PRO A 22 13.17 4.33 57.92
C PRO A 22 13.61 4.18 56.46
N PRO A 23 12.68 3.96 55.50
CA PRO A 23 13.06 3.78 54.11
C PRO A 23 13.93 4.96 53.71
N LYS A 24 15.18 4.68 53.28
CA LYS A 24 16.14 5.70 52.84
C LYS A 24 15.38 6.67 51.94
N ARG A 25 15.22 7.93 52.38
CA ARG A 25 14.52 8.95 51.59
C ARG A 25 15.26 9.04 50.26
N VAL A 26 14.60 8.62 49.18
CA VAL A 26 15.12 8.77 47.83
C VAL A 26 15.34 10.29 47.61
N PRO A 27 16.56 10.73 47.25
CA PRO A 27 16.82 12.14 46.98
C PRO A 27 15.79 12.71 46.00
N LEU A 28 15.27 13.92 46.29
CA LEU A 28 14.22 14.56 45.49
C LEU A 28 14.60 14.67 44.00
N GLU A 29 15.87 14.92 43.72
CA GLU A 29 16.43 15.03 42.37
C GLU A 29 16.30 13.75 41.53
N LEU A 30 16.24 12.56 42.15
CA LEU A 30 16.05 11.30 41.43
C LEU A 30 14.59 11.09 41.00
N ASN A 31 13.66 11.83 41.60
CA ASN A 31 12.23 11.83 41.28
C ASN A 31 11.80 13.09 40.52
N ASP A 32 12.72 13.95 40.08
CA ASP A 32 12.39 15.10 39.24
C ASP A 32 12.58 14.73 37.76
N PRO A 33 11.51 14.66 36.94
CA PRO A 33 11.58 14.46 35.49
C PRO A 33 12.53 15.38 34.72
N LYS A 34 12.87 16.54 35.28
CA LYS A 34 13.76 17.53 34.67
C LYS A 34 15.22 17.39 35.10
N SER A 35 15.49 16.53 36.08
CA SER A 35 16.83 16.28 36.58
C SER A 35 17.62 15.40 35.60
N ALA A 36 18.91 15.72 35.43
CA ALA A 36 19.84 14.87 34.69
C ALA A 36 19.98 13.47 35.33
N ASN A 37 19.67 13.34 36.63
CA ASN A 37 19.76 12.10 37.40
C ASN A 37 18.40 11.41 37.59
N TYR A 38 17.39 11.74 36.77
CA TYR A 38 16.07 11.15 36.88
C TYR A 38 16.12 9.61 36.74
N ARG A 39 15.71 8.88 37.78
CA ARG A 39 15.91 7.42 37.86
C ARG A 39 15.06 6.58 36.90
N TYR A 40 14.08 7.19 36.23
CA TYR A 40 13.27 6.53 35.19
C TYR A 40 13.56 7.10 33.79
N ALA A 41 14.70 7.77 33.62
CA ALA A 41 15.20 8.22 32.33
C ALA A 41 15.55 7.06 31.39
N ASP A 42 15.77 7.38 30.11
CA ASP A 42 16.25 6.41 29.13
C ASP A 42 17.65 5.91 29.52
N THR A 43 17.90 4.61 29.37
CA THR A 43 19.20 4.00 29.70
C THR A 43 20.17 3.91 28.52
N GLY A 44 19.72 4.35 27.34
CA GLY A 44 20.49 4.37 26.10
C GLY A 44 19.67 4.85 24.90
N TYR A 45 20.32 4.92 23.74
CA TYR A 45 19.69 5.35 22.49
C TYR A 45 19.09 4.17 21.73
N ILE A 46 17.82 4.30 21.33
CA ILE A 46 17.14 3.34 20.45
C ILE A 46 16.50 4.11 19.29
N ALA A 47 17.03 3.91 18.08
CA ALA A 47 16.54 4.54 16.86
C ALA A 47 15.06 4.24 16.57
N GLY A 48 14.40 5.14 15.84
CA GLY A 48 12.98 5.05 15.45
C GLY A 48 12.01 5.46 16.56
N SER A 49 12.50 6.17 17.59
CA SER A 49 11.66 6.65 18.69
C SER A 49 10.86 7.89 18.28
N ARG A 50 9.71 8.16 18.93
CA ARG A 50 8.99 9.44 18.75
C ARG A 50 9.85 10.68 19.06
N LYS A 51 11.01 10.53 19.71
CA LYS A 51 11.93 11.64 20.00
C LYS A 51 12.68 12.08 18.72
N GLU A 52 12.85 11.18 17.75
CA GLU A 52 13.46 11.43 16.43
C GLU A 52 12.45 11.92 15.37
N GLU A 53 11.13 11.78 15.60
CA GLU A 53 10.07 12.20 14.67
C GLU A 53 9.86 13.75 14.60
N ALA A 54 10.89 14.59 14.60
CA ALA A 54 10.69 16.04 14.51
C ALA A 54 10.14 16.46 13.13
N ALA A 55 10.76 16.00 12.03
CA ALA A 55 10.26 16.21 10.67
C ALA A 55 8.90 15.50 10.43
N SER A 56 8.73 14.29 10.95
CA SER A 56 7.52 13.46 10.82
C SER A 56 6.33 14.04 11.57
N LYS A 57 6.54 14.70 12.72
CA LYS A 57 5.49 15.41 13.46
C LYS A 57 4.87 16.53 12.67
N VAL A 58 5.65 17.32 11.92
CA VAL A 58 5.09 18.43 11.13
C VAL A 58 4.15 17.89 10.06
N ILE A 59 4.60 16.88 9.31
CA ILE A 59 3.83 16.27 8.22
C ILE A 59 2.58 15.54 8.77
N LEU A 60 2.74 14.72 9.80
CA LEU A 60 1.63 13.93 10.36
C LEU A 60 0.64 14.79 11.15
N ARG A 61 1.10 15.85 11.81
CA ARG A 61 0.22 16.83 12.46
C ARG A 61 -0.58 17.61 11.43
N ALA A 62 0.07 18.14 10.40
CA ALA A 62 -0.62 18.85 9.32
C ALA A 62 -1.67 17.94 8.66
N LYS A 63 -1.33 16.68 8.37
CA LYS A 63 -2.31 15.68 7.89
C LYS A 63 -3.50 15.53 8.82
N LYS A 64 -3.26 15.38 10.14
CA LYS A 64 -4.34 15.21 11.13
C LYS A 64 -5.24 16.44 11.21
N GLU A 65 -4.67 17.63 11.05
CA GLU A 65 -5.38 18.90 11.05
C GLU A 65 -5.96 19.26 9.66
N GLY A 66 -5.78 18.40 8.66
CA GLY A 66 -6.21 18.65 7.27
C GLY A 66 -5.42 19.77 6.57
N LEU A 67 -4.31 20.21 7.14
CA LEU A 67 -3.48 21.29 6.62
C LEU A 67 -2.53 20.79 5.53
N ARG A 68 -2.27 21.66 4.55
CA ARG A 68 -1.25 21.44 3.52
C ARG A 68 0.15 21.63 4.11
N VAL A 69 1.10 20.82 3.65
CA VAL A 69 2.52 20.93 4.05
C VAL A 69 3.30 21.63 2.96
N HIS A 70 4.04 22.67 3.31
CA HIS A 70 4.89 23.39 2.37
C HIS A 70 6.28 22.76 2.29
N ALA A 71 6.88 22.71 1.11
CA ALA A 71 8.22 22.14 0.94
C ALA A 71 9.29 22.83 1.81
N ARG A 72 9.12 24.12 2.11
CA ARG A 72 10.03 24.91 2.95
C ARG A 72 9.91 24.65 4.46
N THR A 73 8.82 24.05 4.92
CA THR A 73 8.59 23.77 6.35
C THR A 73 9.11 22.40 6.78
N ILE A 74 9.64 21.64 5.83
CA ILE A 74 10.23 20.32 6.05
C ILE A 74 11.74 20.54 6.22
N ASP A 75 12.27 20.04 7.33
CA ASP A 75 13.72 19.85 7.46
C ASP A 75 14.12 18.64 6.62
N TRP A 76 14.63 18.92 5.42
CA TRP A 76 14.95 17.86 4.47
C TRP A 76 16.23 17.11 4.82
N ASP A 77 17.18 17.75 5.52
CA ASP A 77 18.43 17.10 5.84
C ASP A 77 18.20 16.09 6.98
N ASP A 78 17.35 16.45 7.96
CA ASP A 78 16.84 15.54 8.99
C ASP A 78 16.00 14.41 8.38
N LEU A 79 15.01 14.74 7.54
CA LEU A 79 14.11 13.74 6.94
C LEU A 79 14.85 12.72 6.06
N GLU A 80 15.82 13.19 5.26
CA GLU A 80 16.57 12.33 4.34
C GLU A 80 17.67 11.51 5.03
N SER A 81 17.94 11.76 6.31
CA SER A 81 18.78 10.87 7.14
C SER A 81 18.20 9.46 7.24
N ASN A 82 16.87 9.33 7.05
CA ASN A 82 16.16 8.06 6.96
C ASN A 82 15.32 7.96 5.66
N PRO A 83 15.90 7.46 4.56
CA PRO A 83 15.21 7.39 3.26
C PRO A 83 13.91 6.55 3.27
N ARG A 84 13.80 5.55 4.15
CA ARG A 84 12.58 4.73 4.28
C ARG A 84 11.43 5.51 4.89
N GLU A 85 11.73 6.32 5.90
CA GLU A 85 10.76 7.22 6.53
C GLU A 85 10.39 8.38 5.61
N ALA A 86 11.37 8.99 4.94
CA ALA A 86 11.14 10.00 3.91
C ALA A 86 10.17 9.49 2.83
N LYS A 87 10.37 8.27 2.33
CA LYS A 87 9.45 7.65 1.37
C LYS A 87 8.04 7.46 1.93
N ALA A 88 7.92 6.98 3.16
CA ALA A 88 6.60 6.76 3.79
C ALA A 88 5.84 8.06 4.09
N LEU A 89 6.57 9.16 4.33
CA LEU A 89 5.99 10.46 4.68
C LEU A 89 5.70 11.33 3.46
N ILE A 90 6.54 11.31 2.42
CA ILE A 90 6.38 12.10 1.21
C ILE A 90 5.36 11.44 0.28
N THR A 91 4.09 11.53 0.68
CA THR A 91 2.94 11.08 -0.11
C THR A 91 1.91 12.21 -0.25
N LYS A 92 1.14 12.22 -1.34
CA LYS A 92 0.03 13.14 -1.54
C LYS A 92 -0.91 13.15 -0.32
N SER A 93 -1.25 11.97 0.21
CA SER A 93 -2.15 11.84 1.35
C SER A 93 -1.69 12.55 2.64
N ASN A 94 -0.39 12.78 2.76
CA ASN A 94 0.20 13.45 3.93
C ASN A 94 0.46 14.94 3.67
N LEU A 95 0.75 15.32 2.43
CA LEU A 95 1.22 16.66 2.07
C LEU A 95 0.12 17.57 1.52
N PHE A 96 -0.86 16.99 0.83
CA PHE A 96 -1.79 17.75 -0.01
C PHE A 96 -2.81 18.54 0.79
N GLY A 97 -3.21 18.08 1.98
CA GLY A 97 -4.23 18.71 2.82
C GLY A 97 -5.66 18.55 2.29
N ALA A 98 -6.65 18.92 3.10
CA ALA A 98 -8.04 19.01 2.68
C ALA A 98 -8.22 20.22 1.74
N VAL A 99 -9.16 20.10 0.79
CA VAL A 99 -9.55 21.20 -0.10
C VAL A 99 -10.74 21.90 0.53
N ASP A 100 -10.60 23.20 0.78
CA ASP A 100 -11.66 24.03 1.33
C ASP A 100 -12.57 24.52 0.19
N TRP A 101 -13.45 23.63 -0.24
CA TRP A 101 -14.39 23.91 -1.33
C TRP A 101 -15.34 25.06 -1.00
N ASP A 102 -15.70 25.23 0.27
CA ASP A 102 -16.57 26.31 0.73
C ASP A 102 -15.91 27.68 0.56
N SER A 103 -14.64 27.82 0.97
CA SER A 103 -13.87 29.04 0.76
C SER A 103 -13.65 29.33 -0.73
N LEU A 104 -13.37 28.30 -1.55
CA LEU A 104 -13.20 28.49 -3.00
C LEU A 104 -14.50 28.91 -3.68
N ARG A 105 -15.63 28.33 -3.27
CA ARG A 105 -16.98 28.71 -3.71
C ARG A 105 -17.28 30.15 -3.32
N ALA A 106 -17.00 30.54 -2.07
CA ALA A 106 -17.17 31.91 -1.59
C ALA A 106 -16.28 32.90 -2.37
N ALA A 107 -15.09 32.46 -2.79
CA ALA A 107 -14.20 33.22 -3.64
C ALA A 107 -14.61 33.23 -5.13
N GLY A 108 -15.77 32.70 -5.50
CA GLY A 108 -16.33 32.76 -6.86
C GLY A 108 -15.95 31.61 -7.79
N LEU A 109 -15.49 30.47 -7.28
CA LEU A 109 -15.29 29.27 -8.09
C LEU A 109 -16.63 28.68 -8.56
N GLU A 110 -16.77 28.42 -9.86
CA GLU A 110 -17.97 27.80 -10.44
C GLU A 110 -17.97 26.27 -10.22
N PRO A 111 -19.15 25.62 -10.08
CA PRO A 111 -19.24 24.18 -9.83
C PRO A 111 -18.52 23.32 -10.88
N GLY A 112 -18.66 23.66 -12.17
CA GLY A 112 -17.97 22.95 -13.25
C GLY A 112 -16.45 23.11 -13.20
N ALA A 113 -15.95 24.27 -12.79
CA ALA A 113 -14.52 24.52 -12.62
C ALA A 113 -13.96 23.74 -11.42
N GLY A 114 -14.65 23.77 -10.27
CA GLY A 114 -14.28 22.98 -9.09
C GLY A 114 -14.26 21.49 -9.37
N TYR A 115 -15.23 20.99 -10.13
CA TYR A 115 -15.28 19.59 -10.55
C TYR A 115 -14.06 19.17 -11.38
N LEU A 116 -13.63 20.02 -12.34
CA LEU A 116 -12.43 19.73 -13.11
C LEU A 116 -11.17 19.73 -12.24
N ILE A 117 -11.06 20.68 -11.31
CA ILE A 117 -9.95 20.73 -10.34
C ILE A 117 -9.90 19.43 -9.50
N ASP A 118 -11.04 18.94 -8.99
CA ASP A 118 -11.13 17.66 -8.28
C ASP A 118 -10.63 16.48 -9.13
N ARG A 119 -11.03 16.42 -10.41
CA ARG A 119 -10.58 15.37 -11.33
C ARG A 119 -9.09 15.45 -11.64
N VAL A 120 -8.53 16.66 -11.73
CA VAL A 120 -7.08 16.87 -11.87
C VAL A 120 -6.36 16.37 -10.61
N TYR A 121 -6.85 16.73 -9.42
CA TYR A 121 -6.29 16.25 -8.17
C TYR A 121 -6.33 14.71 -8.09
N ALA A 122 -7.44 14.07 -8.44
CA ALA A 122 -7.56 12.62 -8.45
C ALA A 122 -6.58 11.92 -9.40
N ALA A 123 -6.05 12.61 -10.41
CA ALA A 123 -5.09 12.07 -11.36
C ALA A 123 -3.63 12.12 -10.86
N ILE A 124 -3.33 12.90 -9.82
CA ILE A 124 -1.99 13.01 -9.23
C ILE A 124 -1.64 11.69 -8.52
N GLY A 125 -0.48 11.11 -8.86
CA GLY A 125 0.08 9.93 -8.20
C GLY A 125 0.31 10.14 -6.70
N ASN A 126 0.15 9.09 -5.90
CA ASN A 126 0.21 9.21 -4.43
C ASN A 126 1.63 9.42 -3.88
N GLU A 127 2.66 9.02 -4.62
CA GLU A 127 4.07 9.13 -4.25
C GLU A 127 4.89 9.45 -5.51
N PRO A 128 6.12 9.99 -5.39
CA PRO A 128 6.98 10.22 -6.53
C PRO A 128 7.36 8.91 -7.24
N ASP A 129 7.35 8.91 -8.57
CA ASP A 129 7.74 7.73 -9.39
C ASP A 129 9.22 7.32 -9.21
N GLN A 130 10.04 8.18 -8.58
CA GLN A 130 11.45 7.93 -8.28
C GLN A 130 11.74 8.06 -6.78
N ASP A 131 12.44 7.08 -6.23
CA ASP A 131 12.83 7.02 -4.82
C ASP A 131 14.19 7.69 -4.60
N ALA A 132 14.24 9.01 -4.74
CA ALA A 132 15.45 9.82 -4.56
C ALA A 132 15.19 11.09 -3.73
N PRO A 133 16.17 11.60 -2.95
CA PRO A 133 15.98 12.79 -2.12
C PRO A 133 15.51 14.02 -2.91
N GLN A 134 16.12 14.27 -4.07
CA GLN A 134 15.73 15.39 -4.93
C GLN A 134 14.32 15.20 -5.51
N ALA A 135 13.93 13.96 -5.84
CA ALA A 135 12.60 13.66 -6.34
C ALA A 135 11.51 13.92 -5.28
N ARG A 136 11.77 13.58 -4.02
CA ARG A 136 10.86 13.91 -2.89
C ARG A 136 10.69 15.42 -2.69
N LYS A 137 11.79 16.17 -2.77
CA LYS A 137 11.82 17.64 -2.71
C LYS A 137 11.04 18.29 -3.85
N ASP A 138 11.18 17.78 -5.07
CA ASP A 138 10.53 18.31 -6.26
C ASP A 138 9.04 17.94 -6.29
N TYR A 139 8.69 16.70 -5.94
CA TYR A 139 7.29 16.26 -5.84
C TYR A 139 6.49 17.10 -4.86
N THR A 140 7.01 17.35 -3.65
CA THR A 140 6.34 18.18 -2.62
C THR A 140 6.13 19.62 -3.12
N PHE A 141 7.14 20.18 -3.77
CA PHE A 141 7.03 21.50 -4.39
C PHE A 141 6.00 21.55 -5.51
N GLY A 142 5.96 20.52 -6.36
CA GLY A 142 4.99 20.45 -7.45
C GLY A 142 3.56 20.34 -6.96
N LEU A 143 3.29 19.58 -5.89
CA LEU A 143 1.97 19.51 -5.27
C LEU A 143 1.48 20.90 -4.84
N GLN A 144 2.38 21.67 -4.20
CA GLN A 144 2.09 23.05 -3.81
C GLN A 144 1.80 23.92 -5.03
N MET A 145 2.69 23.92 -6.03
CA MET A 145 2.54 24.77 -7.21
C MET A 145 1.30 24.47 -8.04
N LEU A 146 0.96 23.18 -8.21
CA LEU A 146 -0.28 22.78 -8.89
C LEU A 146 -1.51 23.31 -8.14
N ARG A 147 -1.52 23.13 -6.82
CA ARG A 147 -2.64 23.54 -5.98
C ARG A 147 -2.81 25.07 -6.00
N ASP A 148 -1.72 25.81 -5.77
CA ASP A 148 -1.71 27.27 -5.76
C ASP A 148 -2.22 27.87 -7.08
N ARG A 149 -1.88 27.26 -8.24
CA ARG A 149 -2.33 27.75 -9.56
C ARG A 149 -3.77 27.35 -9.89
N LEU A 150 -4.21 26.17 -9.47
CA LEU A 150 -5.56 25.68 -9.73
C LEU A 150 -6.61 26.35 -8.83
N GLU A 151 -6.29 26.62 -7.57
CA GLU A 151 -7.24 27.23 -6.61
C GLU A 151 -7.54 28.72 -6.88
N VAL A 152 -6.75 29.38 -7.73
CA VAL A 152 -7.03 30.75 -8.21
C VAL A 152 -8.05 30.77 -9.34
N CYS A 153 -8.19 29.67 -10.09
CA CYS A 153 -9.14 29.57 -11.21
C CYS A 153 -10.58 29.76 -10.72
N LYS A 154 -11.43 30.38 -11.55
CA LYS A 154 -12.85 30.60 -11.22
C LYS A 154 -13.79 29.88 -12.17
N LYS A 155 -13.42 29.83 -13.45
CA LYS A 155 -14.22 29.26 -14.54
C LYS A 155 -13.54 28.05 -15.16
N VAL A 156 -14.33 27.27 -15.90
CA VAL A 156 -13.83 26.12 -16.64
C VAL A 156 -12.69 26.50 -17.58
N ASP A 157 -12.79 27.63 -18.27
CA ASP A 157 -11.75 28.08 -19.19
C ASP A 157 -10.45 28.48 -18.48
N ASP A 158 -10.51 29.03 -17.26
CA ASP A 158 -9.33 29.32 -16.45
C ASP A 158 -8.57 28.02 -16.10
N VAL A 159 -9.32 26.99 -15.69
CA VAL A 159 -8.74 25.67 -15.40
C VAL A 159 -8.10 25.07 -16.64
N LEU A 160 -8.75 25.20 -17.81
CA LEU A 160 -8.20 24.70 -19.07
C LEU A 160 -6.95 25.49 -19.51
N ALA A 161 -6.89 26.79 -19.26
CA ALA A 161 -5.70 27.61 -19.49
C ALA A 161 -4.55 27.17 -18.58
N ALA A 162 -4.80 26.98 -17.28
CA ALA A 162 -3.81 26.46 -16.33
C ALA A 162 -3.26 25.08 -16.75
N LEU A 163 -4.13 24.18 -17.22
CA LEU A 163 -3.70 22.87 -17.74
C LEU A 163 -2.86 22.98 -19.03
N ALA A 164 -3.16 23.96 -19.89
CA ALA A 164 -2.34 24.23 -21.08
C ALA A 164 -0.95 24.73 -20.68
N GLU A 165 -0.87 25.64 -19.71
CA GLU A 165 0.41 26.08 -19.14
C GLU A 165 1.18 24.91 -18.53
N PHE A 166 0.55 24.07 -17.70
CA PHE A 166 1.21 22.90 -17.12
C PHE A 166 1.73 21.93 -18.18
N ARG A 167 1.01 21.78 -19.29
CA ARG A 167 1.47 20.97 -20.43
C ARG A 167 2.71 21.57 -21.09
N GLU A 168 2.74 22.88 -21.31
CA GLU A 168 3.92 23.58 -21.83
C GLU A 168 5.12 23.46 -20.89
N GLU A 169 4.88 23.57 -19.58
CA GLU A 169 5.93 23.36 -18.57
C GLU A 169 6.39 21.89 -18.54
N PHE A 170 5.47 20.93 -18.72
CA PHE A 170 5.79 19.50 -18.78
C PHE A 170 6.57 19.13 -20.04
N ASP A 171 6.23 19.68 -21.21
CA ASP A 171 6.99 19.43 -22.43
C ASP A 171 8.43 19.94 -22.31
N GLY A 172 8.69 20.83 -21.35
CA GLY A 172 10.01 21.33 -21.00
C GLY A 172 10.50 22.36 -22.01
N ILE A 173 9.60 23.02 -22.74
CA ILE A 173 9.94 24.01 -23.77
C ILE A 173 9.56 25.41 -23.25
N LYS A 174 10.29 25.88 -22.24
CA LYS A 174 10.38 27.32 -21.95
C LYS A 174 11.63 27.86 -22.64
N LEU A 175 11.45 28.59 -23.74
CA LEU A 175 12.54 29.24 -24.45
C LEU A 175 12.97 30.49 -23.67
N VAL A 176 14.29 30.70 -23.50
CA VAL A 176 14.77 32.03 -23.11
C VAL A 176 14.64 32.98 -24.29
N GLN A 177 14.71 34.29 -24.01
CA GLN A 177 14.53 35.34 -25.04
C GLN A 177 15.37 35.07 -26.30
N GLN A 178 16.65 34.72 -26.14
CA GLN A 178 17.54 34.37 -27.25
C GLN A 178 17.04 33.17 -28.08
N GLU A 179 16.62 32.08 -27.43
CA GLU A 179 16.12 30.88 -28.12
C GLU A 179 14.79 31.16 -28.84
N ALA A 180 13.93 32.01 -28.26
CA ALA A 180 12.68 32.44 -28.86
C ALA A 180 12.92 33.29 -30.11
N ASP A 181 13.91 34.17 -30.08
CA ASP A 181 14.30 35.00 -31.22
C ASP A 181 14.94 34.14 -32.34
N GLU A 182 15.78 33.14 -32.01
CA GLU A 182 16.29 32.16 -32.96
C GLU A 182 15.16 31.41 -33.69
N ILE A 183 14.16 30.91 -32.95
CA ILE A 183 12.99 30.24 -33.53
C ILE A 183 12.18 31.20 -34.41
N ARG A 184 11.99 32.46 -33.98
CA ARG A 184 11.25 33.46 -34.76
C ARG A 184 11.90 33.69 -36.13
N ILE A 185 13.23 33.83 -36.17
CA ILE A 185 13.99 34.00 -37.41
C ILE A 185 13.84 32.77 -38.32
N LEU A 186 13.95 31.56 -37.75
CA LEU A 186 13.79 30.31 -38.50
C LEU A 186 12.39 30.17 -39.10
N MET A 187 11.35 30.57 -38.37
CA MET A 187 9.96 30.52 -38.84
C MET A 187 9.68 31.54 -39.95
N ALA A 188 10.20 32.77 -39.83
CA ALA A 188 10.10 33.77 -40.89
C ALA A 188 10.77 33.27 -42.18
N ARG A 189 11.97 32.70 -42.08
CA ARG A 189 12.66 32.14 -43.25
C ARG A 189 11.92 30.93 -43.87
N ARG A 190 11.26 30.12 -43.04
CA ARG A 190 10.43 29.01 -43.50
C ARG A 190 9.21 29.51 -44.29
N GLU A 191 8.59 30.60 -43.85
CA GLU A 191 7.46 31.22 -44.53
C GLU A 191 7.86 31.73 -45.92
N GLU A 192 8.96 32.49 -46.02
CA GLU A 192 9.52 32.95 -47.30
C GLU A 192 9.79 31.80 -48.29
N LEU A 193 10.42 30.72 -47.81
CA LEU A 193 10.70 29.54 -48.64
C LEU A 193 9.41 28.80 -49.04
N GLY A 194 8.39 28.82 -48.18
CA GLY A 194 7.06 28.29 -48.46
C GLY A 194 6.37 29.04 -49.60
N GLU A 195 6.45 30.37 -49.60
CA GLU A 195 5.93 31.22 -50.67
C GLU A 195 6.66 30.97 -52.00
N GLN A 196 8.00 30.90 -51.99
CA GLN A 196 8.79 30.57 -53.18
C GLN A 196 8.42 29.20 -53.76
N ARG A 197 8.17 28.22 -52.90
CA ARG A 197 7.75 26.88 -53.30
C ARG A 197 6.35 26.89 -53.90
N ALA A 198 5.43 27.65 -53.32
CA ALA A 198 4.07 27.80 -53.83
C ALA A 198 4.05 28.47 -55.21
N GLU A 199 4.90 29.49 -55.41
CA GLU A 199 5.01 30.18 -56.70
C GLU A 199 5.55 29.28 -57.81
N LEU A 200 6.59 28.49 -57.53
CA LEU A 200 7.11 27.50 -58.48
C LEU A 200 6.04 26.47 -58.88
N GLN A 201 5.19 26.05 -57.93
CA GLN A 201 4.10 25.14 -58.22
C GLN A 201 3.02 25.82 -59.08
N ARG A 202 2.69 27.09 -58.79
CA ARG A 202 1.71 27.87 -59.54
C ARG A 202 2.08 28.01 -61.01
N VAL A 203 3.34 28.34 -61.32
CA VAL A 203 3.85 28.46 -62.69
C VAL A 203 3.72 27.13 -63.46
N SER A 204 4.05 26.02 -62.80
CA SER A 204 3.92 24.68 -63.39
C SER A 204 2.45 24.29 -63.63
N ASP A 205 1.55 24.64 -62.70
CA ASP A 205 0.11 24.37 -62.80
C ASP A 205 -0.56 25.20 -63.90
N GLU A 206 -0.13 26.47 -64.09
CA GLU A 206 -0.61 27.34 -65.17
C GLU A 206 -0.18 26.79 -66.55
N ALA A 207 1.07 26.35 -66.70
CA ALA A 207 1.55 25.70 -67.92
C ALA A 207 0.80 24.38 -68.21
N TYR A 208 0.48 23.61 -67.17
CA TYR A 208 -0.32 22.39 -67.31
C TYR A 208 -1.74 22.67 -67.81
N LYS A 209 -2.39 23.72 -67.31
CA LYS A 209 -3.72 24.15 -67.81
C LYS A 209 -3.67 24.54 -69.28
N ALA A 210 -2.67 25.33 -69.68
CA ALA A 210 -2.47 25.72 -71.08
C ALA A 210 -2.24 24.49 -71.99
N TYR A 211 -1.48 23.50 -71.51
CA TYR A 211 -1.31 22.21 -72.18
C TYR A 211 -2.64 21.46 -72.32
N GLN A 212 -3.44 21.36 -71.25
CA GLN A 212 -4.73 20.67 -71.28
C GLN A 212 -5.70 21.30 -72.29
N GLU A 213 -5.76 22.63 -72.36
CA GLU A 213 -6.56 23.35 -73.34
C GLU A 213 -6.09 23.09 -74.78
N ALA A 214 -4.77 23.14 -75.02
CA ALA A 214 -4.19 22.83 -76.32
C ALA A 214 -4.44 21.37 -76.73
N SER A 215 -4.34 20.43 -75.79
CA SER A 215 -4.59 19.01 -76.00
C SER A 215 -6.06 18.72 -76.32
N ALA A 216 -6.99 19.33 -75.58
CA ALA A 216 -8.42 19.23 -75.88
C ALA A 216 -8.74 19.72 -77.30
N ASN A 217 -8.17 20.85 -77.72
CA ASN A 217 -8.34 21.39 -79.06
C ASN A 217 -7.76 20.47 -80.14
N TYR A 218 -6.55 19.94 -79.92
CA TYR A 218 -5.92 18.96 -80.82
C TYR A 218 -6.78 17.70 -80.97
N LEU A 219 -7.23 17.11 -79.86
CA LEU A 219 -8.03 15.88 -79.86
C LEU A 219 -9.35 16.00 -80.61
N VAL A 220 -9.98 17.19 -80.60
CA VAL A 220 -11.20 17.43 -81.40
C VAL A 220 -10.91 17.34 -82.89
N VAL A 221 -9.84 17.99 -83.36
CA VAL A 221 -9.44 17.99 -84.78
C VAL A 221 -8.91 16.61 -85.19
N ASP A 222 -8.15 15.96 -84.32
CA ASP A 222 -7.59 14.62 -84.52
C ASP A 222 -8.69 13.56 -84.71
N ARG A 223 -9.72 13.57 -83.84
CA ARG A 223 -10.89 12.69 -84.00
C ARG A 223 -11.63 12.91 -85.32
N GLU A 224 -11.67 14.14 -85.83
CA GLU A 224 -12.30 14.44 -87.12
C GLU A 224 -11.50 13.86 -88.29
N VAL A 225 -10.17 14.02 -88.25
CA VAL A 225 -9.24 13.42 -89.23
C VAL A 225 -9.33 11.89 -89.19
N GLU A 226 -9.26 11.28 -88.00
CA GLU A 226 -9.40 9.83 -87.83
C GLU A 226 -10.73 9.29 -88.36
N ARG A 227 -11.83 10.01 -88.11
CA ARG A 227 -13.17 9.61 -88.58
C ARG A 227 -13.23 9.59 -90.10
N ARG A 228 -12.61 10.58 -90.76
CA ARG A 228 -12.53 10.62 -92.23
C ARG A 228 -11.67 9.50 -92.78
N ASN A 229 -10.51 9.26 -92.18
CA ASN A 229 -9.62 8.16 -92.54
C ASN A 229 -10.32 6.80 -92.42
N ARG A 230 -11.05 6.56 -91.32
CA ARG A 230 -11.86 5.34 -91.12
C ARG A 230 -12.97 5.14 -92.16
N ARG A 231 -13.48 6.22 -92.75
CA ARG A 231 -14.53 6.19 -93.80
C ARG A 231 -13.95 6.17 -95.22
N GLY A 232 -12.62 6.11 -95.38
CA GLY A 232 -11.95 6.14 -96.68
C GLY A 232 -12.06 7.49 -97.42
N TRP A 233 -12.41 8.58 -96.73
CA TRP A 233 -12.55 9.90 -97.32
C TRP A 233 -11.20 10.62 -97.38
N LYS A 234 -10.89 11.31 -98.49
CA LYS A 234 -9.71 12.18 -98.57
C LYS A 234 -9.85 13.33 -97.55
N VAL A 235 -8.79 13.57 -96.78
CA VAL A 235 -8.72 14.69 -95.84
C VAL A 235 -8.59 16.00 -96.64
N ALA A 236 -9.46 16.97 -96.36
CA ALA A 236 -9.42 18.27 -97.01
C ALA A 236 -8.11 19.02 -96.64
N PRO A 237 -7.46 19.73 -97.57
CA PRO A 237 -6.21 20.45 -97.30
C PRO A 237 -6.29 21.42 -96.10
N GLU A 238 -7.43 22.08 -95.93
CA GLU A 238 -7.70 22.98 -94.79
C GLU A 238 -7.75 22.24 -93.45
N LEU A 239 -8.34 21.04 -93.42
CA LEU A 239 -8.41 20.20 -92.22
C LEU A 239 -7.05 19.61 -91.86
N ASP A 240 -6.25 19.22 -92.85
CA ASP A 240 -4.87 18.76 -92.64
C ASP A 240 -3.97 19.89 -92.10
N ALA A 241 -4.08 21.10 -92.65
CA ALA A 241 -3.37 22.27 -92.14
C ALA A 241 -3.78 22.60 -90.69
N ARG A 242 -5.07 22.56 -90.38
CA ARG A 242 -5.59 22.78 -89.02
C ARG A 242 -5.11 21.70 -88.05
N TRP A 243 -5.07 20.43 -88.47
CA TRP A 243 -4.57 19.32 -87.66
C TRP A 243 -3.07 19.48 -87.35
N LYS A 244 -2.25 19.79 -88.36
CA LYS A 244 -0.81 20.06 -88.19
C LYS A 244 -0.56 21.24 -87.25
N SER A 245 -1.32 22.32 -87.39
CA SER A 245 -1.23 23.49 -86.51
C SER A 245 -1.61 23.15 -85.07
N ALA A 246 -2.74 22.47 -84.85
CA ALA A 246 -3.19 22.11 -83.51
C ALA A 246 -2.21 21.14 -82.82
N LYS A 247 -1.66 20.18 -83.58
CA LYS A 247 -0.63 19.25 -83.09
C LYS A 247 0.68 19.95 -82.73
N ALA A 248 1.10 20.93 -83.51
CA ALA A 248 2.30 21.72 -83.22
C ALA A 248 2.13 22.57 -81.94
N VAL A 249 0.96 23.18 -81.75
CA VAL A 249 0.64 23.97 -80.55
C VAL A 249 0.56 23.07 -79.31
N GLU A 250 -0.09 21.92 -79.40
CA GLU A 250 -0.17 20.94 -78.31
C GLU A 250 1.23 20.48 -77.88
N LYS A 251 2.08 20.12 -78.85
CA LYS A 251 3.46 19.71 -78.60
C LYS A 251 4.28 20.82 -77.95
N ALA A 252 4.16 22.06 -78.42
CA ALA A 252 4.89 23.18 -77.85
C ALA A 252 4.50 23.43 -76.38
N ARG A 253 3.20 23.35 -76.05
CA ARG A 253 2.71 23.48 -74.68
C ARG A 253 3.10 22.29 -73.80
N GLN A 254 3.14 21.10 -74.36
CA GLN A 254 3.64 19.92 -73.67
C GLN A 254 5.13 20.06 -73.33
N ASP A 255 5.95 20.47 -74.29
CA ASP A 255 7.39 20.65 -74.11
C ASP A 255 7.68 21.78 -73.08
N GLU A 256 6.90 22.87 -73.09
CA GLU A 256 6.94 23.95 -72.08
C GLU A 256 6.62 23.44 -70.67
N TRP A 257 5.50 22.72 -70.49
CA TRP A 257 5.11 22.15 -69.21
C TRP A 257 6.15 21.13 -68.69
N VAL A 258 6.65 20.25 -69.57
CA VAL A 258 7.68 19.26 -69.22
C VAL A 258 8.97 19.96 -68.80
N SER A 259 9.42 21.00 -69.51
CA SER A 259 10.61 21.78 -69.15
C SER A 259 10.46 22.41 -67.77
N LEU A 260 9.33 23.05 -67.48
CA LEU A 260 9.06 23.66 -66.16
C LEU A 260 8.98 22.61 -65.04
N CYS A 261 8.41 21.44 -65.32
CA CYS A 261 8.41 20.31 -64.39
C CYS A 261 9.84 19.78 -64.12
N GLN A 262 10.68 19.74 -65.15
CA GLN A 262 12.06 19.28 -65.09
C GLN A 262 12.94 20.30 -64.34
N GLU A 263 12.85 21.60 -64.67
CA GLU A 263 13.51 22.70 -63.95
C GLU A 263 13.08 22.78 -62.47
N GLY A 264 11.80 22.52 -62.21
CA GLY A 264 11.27 22.36 -60.86
C GLY A 264 11.94 21.21 -60.12
N LYS A 265 12.15 20.05 -60.77
CA LYS A 265 12.75 18.85 -60.16
C LYS A 265 14.27 18.89 -60.02
N ASP A 266 14.98 19.58 -60.92
CA ASP A 266 16.43 19.43 -61.10
C ASP A 266 17.31 20.44 -60.33
N GLY A 267 16.73 21.39 -59.58
CA GLY A 267 17.55 22.16 -58.63
C GLY A 267 16.82 23.11 -57.69
N ARG A 268 15.88 23.93 -58.20
CA ARG A 268 15.29 25.01 -57.40
C ARG A 268 14.37 24.50 -56.29
N ARG A 269 13.42 23.61 -56.61
CA ARG A 269 12.53 23.01 -55.60
C ARG A 269 13.30 22.13 -54.62
N ARG A 270 14.28 21.36 -55.12
CA ARG A 270 15.15 20.52 -54.31
C ARG A 270 15.95 21.35 -53.30
N GLY A 271 16.55 22.46 -53.73
CA GLY A 271 17.27 23.38 -52.84
C GLY A 271 16.38 24.09 -51.82
N ILE A 272 15.13 24.40 -52.17
CA ILE A 272 14.14 24.92 -51.20
C ILE A 272 13.75 23.84 -50.19
N ASP A 273 13.46 22.61 -50.64
CA ASP A 273 13.09 21.49 -49.77
C ASP A 273 14.26 21.10 -48.83
N GLU A 274 15.51 21.18 -49.30
CA GLU A 274 16.72 21.00 -48.49
C GLU A 274 16.86 22.10 -47.42
N GLN A 275 16.65 23.37 -47.78
CA GLN A 275 16.66 24.48 -46.81
C GLN A 275 15.54 24.35 -45.78
N LEU A 276 14.32 23.98 -46.19
CA LEU A 276 13.21 23.71 -45.28
C LEU A 276 13.55 22.57 -44.30
N THR A 277 14.22 21.53 -44.79
CA THR A 277 14.70 20.42 -43.95
C THR A 277 15.79 20.87 -42.98
N ALA A 278 16.72 21.73 -43.43
CA ALA A 278 17.76 22.31 -42.57
C ALA A 278 17.18 23.20 -41.47
N ILE A 279 16.22 24.08 -41.81
CA ILE A 279 15.50 24.92 -40.85
C ILE A 279 14.79 24.07 -39.80
N ARG A 280 14.13 22.99 -40.23
CA ARG A 280 13.50 22.05 -39.30
C ARG A 280 14.51 21.44 -38.33
N ARG A 281 15.66 20.97 -38.83
CA ARG A 281 16.73 20.41 -37.98
C ARG A 281 17.31 21.45 -37.02
N GLN A 282 17.49 22.69 -37.46
CA GLN A 282 17.95 23.80 -36.61
C GLN A 282 16.93 24.11 -35.51
N ALA A 283 15.65 24.19 -35.85
CA ALA A 283 14.59 24.40 -34.86
C ALA A 283 14.53 23.23 -33.85
N GLU A 284 14.61 21.99 -34.32
CA GLU A 284 14.68 20.79 -33.47
C GLU A 284 15.88 20.85 -32.51
N ALA A 285 17.04 21.33 -32.95
CA ALA A 285 18.22 21.51 -32.11
C ALA A 285 18.04 22.60 -31.03
N VAL A 286 17.40 23.73 -31.38
CA VAL A 286 17.07 24.78 -30.40
C VAL A 286 16.10 24.24 -29.34
N TYR A 287 15.05 23.53 -29.76
CA TYR A 287 14.12 22.89 -28.83
C TYR A 287 14.80 21.83 -27.95
N ALA A 288 15.75 21.06 -28.50
CA ALA A 288 16.49 20.05 -27.75
C ALA A 288 17.39 20.68 -26.67
N ARG A 289 18.10 21.78 -26.98
CA ARG A 289 18.87 22.54 -25.97
C ARG A 289 17.96 23.10 -24.88
N ALA A 290 16.86 23.74 -25.26
CA ALA A 290 15.91 24.30 -24.31
C ALA A 290 15.36 23.22 -23.38
N LYS A 291 15.03 22.04 -23.92
CA LYS A 291 14.56 20.90 -23.15
C LYS A 291 15.61 20.36 -22.17
N ALA A 292 16.85 20.23 -22.61
CA ALA A 292 17.95 19.80 -21.75
C ALA A 292 18.21 20.78 -20.60
N ARG A 293 18.20 22.09 -20.89
CA ARG A 293 18.35 23.16 -19.89
C ARG A 293 17.19 23.14 -18.90
N ASN A 294 15.95 23.11 -19.39
CA ASN A 294 14.76 23.15 -18.55
C ASN A 294 14.64 21.93 -17.63
N LEU A 295 15.17 20.76 -18.01
CA LEU A 295 15.24 19.59 -17.13
C LEU A 295 16.10 19.86 -15.88
N ILE A 296 17.14 20.67 -16.01
CA ILE A 296 18.07 21.03 -14.94
C ILE A 296 17.55 22.23 -14.14
N GLU A 297 17.06 23.27 -14.82
CA GLU A 297 16.71 24.54 -14.19
C GLU A 297 15.25 24.59 -13.68
N SER A 298 14.31 23.94 -14.37
CA SER A 298 12.89 24.03 -14.02
C SER A 298 12.50 22.98 -12.98
N ARG A 299 12.44 23.43 -11.73
CA ARG A 299 11.96 22.63 -10.59
C ARG A 299 10.55 22.08 -10.81
N PHE A 300 9.65 22.86 -11.41
CA PHE A 300 8.27 22.45 -11.66
C PHE A 300 8.17 21.41 -12.77
N HIS A 301 8.99 21.53 -13.83
CA HIS A 301 9.07 20.52 -14.89
C HIS A 301 9.49 19.16 -14.32
N ARG A 302 10.52 19.12 -13.47
CA ARG A 302 10.93 17.89 -12.77
C ARG A 302 9.80 17.34 -11.90
N ALA A 303 9.12 18.22 -11.15
CA ALA A 303 8.04 17.82 -10.27
C ALA A 303 6.87 17.15 -11.01
N LEU A 304 6.41 17.71 -12.14
CA LEU A 304 5.31 17.14 -12.92
C LEU A 304 5.65 15.74 -13.47
N ASN A 305 6.92 15.50 -13.81
CA ASN A 305 7.41 14.18 -14.25
C ASN A 305 7.40 13.10 -13.15
N LEU A 306 7.20 13.49 -11.88
CA LEU A 306 7.15 12.57 -10.74
C LEU A 306 5.73 12.24 -10.27
N MET A 307 4.71 12.86 -10.87
CA MET A 307 3.32 12.77 -10.38
C MET A 307 2.50 11.65 -11.05
N GLY A 308 3.14 10.69 -11.68
CA GLY A 308 2.48 9.53 -12.28
C GLY A 308 1.86 9.79 -13.65
N GLY A 309 1.79 8.72 -14.46
CA GLY A 309 1.30 8.79 -15.83
C GLY A 309 -0.18 9.18 -16.00
N ARG A 310 -0.99 9.15 -14.94
CA ARG A 310 -2.40 9.57 -14.99
C ARG A 310 -2.53 11.09 -15.16
N LEU A 311 -1.76 11.88 -14.42
CA LEU A 311 -1.73 13.33 -14.55
C LEU A 311 -1.26 13.74 -15.96
N VAL A 312 -0.25 13.05 -16.49
CA VAL A 312 0.22 13.22 -17.88
C VAL A 312 -0.96 13.05 -18.84
N LYS A 313 -1.69 11.93 -18.78
CA LYS A 313 -2.86 11.73 -19.67
C LYS A 313 -3.94 12.82 -19.53
N VAL A 314 -4.09 13.42 -18.35
CA VAL A 314 -4.97 14.58 -18.13
C VAL A 314 -4.46 15.83 -18.87
N LEU A 315 -3.17 16.14 -18.82
CA LEU A 315 -2.58 17.26 -19.57
C LEU A 315 -2.75 17.11 -21.09
N TRP A 316 -2.69 15.86 -21.59
CA TRP A 316 -2.90 15.52 -23.01
C TRP A 316 -4.33 15.10 -23.34
N TYR A 317 -5.36 15.45 -22.56
CA TYR A 317 -6.72 14.90 -22.74
C TYR A 317 -7.32 15.03 -24.15
N ARG A 318 -6.87 15.99 -24.97
CA ARG A 318 -7.30 16.17 -26.38
C ARG A 318 -6.58 15.24 -27.37
N SER A 319 -5.51 14.56 -26.96
CA SER A 319 -4.74 13.66 -27.81
C SER A 319 -5.39 12.27 -27.87
N ALA A 320 -5.69 11.79 -29.08
CA ALA A 320 -6.20 10.44 -29.27
C ALA A 320 -5.19 9.33 -28.86
N VAL A 321 -3.89 9.64 -28.89
CA VAL A 321 -2.82 8.65 -28.64
C VAL A 321 -2.33 8.70 -27.19
N LYS A 322 -2.21 9.90 -26.61
CA LYS A 322 -1.57 10.12 -25.30
C LYS A 322 -2.54 10.61 -24.21
N GLY A 323 -3.80 10.90 -24.57
CA GLY A 323 -4.77 11.55 -23.69
C GLY A 323 -5.67 10.62 -22.89
N SER A 324 -6.34 11.19 -21.88
CA SER A 324 -7.41 10.54 -21.12
C SER A 324 -8.78 10.84 -21.74
N GLU A 325 -9.39 9.83 -22.38
CA GLU A 325 -10.76 9.95 -22.91
C GLU A 325 -11.79 10.26 -21.81
N ALA A 326 -11.61 9.65 -20.62
CA ALA A 326 -12.47 9.91 -19.47
C ALA A 326 -12.41 11.38 -19.02
N PHE A 327 -11.20 11.96 -18.97
CA PHE A 327 -11.04 13.38 -18.63
C PHE A 327 -11.60 14.29 -19.71
N ALA A 328 -11.46 13.94 -20.99
CA ALA A 328 -12.10 14.68 -22.08
C ALA A 328 -13.63 14.73 -21.93
N LYS A 329 -14.26 13.62 -21.50
CA LYS A 329 -15.69 13.58 -21.19
C LYS A 329 -16.04 14.48 -19.98
N HIS A 330 -15.19 14.53 -18.95
CA HIS A 330 -15.38 15.45 -17.83
C HIS A 330 -15.30 16.92 -18.26
N VAL A 331 -14.36 17.28 -19.14
CA VAL A 331 -14.26 18.64 -19.72
C VAL A 331 -15.50 18.98 -20.54
N ALA A 332 -15.99 18.03 -21.36
CA ALA A 332 -17.22 18.21 -22.12
C ALA A 332 -18.41 18.46 -21.18
N ALA A 333 -18.59 17.63 -20.15
CA ALA A 333 -19.68 17.76 -19.19
C ALA A 333 -19.64 19.09 -18.40
N ALA A 334 -18.45 19.54 -18.01
CA ALA A 334 -18.28 20.83 -17.34
C ALA A 334 -18.61 22.01 -18.26
N ARG A 335 -18.21 21.95 -19.55
CA ARG A 335 -18.52 22.99 -20.55
C ARG A 335 -19.98 23.03 -20.97
N THR A 336 -20.65 21.88 -21.02
CA THR A 336 -22.07 21.80 -21.40
C THR A 336 -23.02 22.07 -20.23
N GLY A 337 -22.50 22.42 -19.04
CA GLY A 337 -23.31 22.72 -17.86
C GLY A 337 -23.98 21.50 -17.21
N LEU A 338 -23.57 20.27 -17.56
CA LEU A 338 -24.07 19.05 -16.91
C LEU A 338 -23.63 18.96 -15.44
N VAL A 339 -22.58 19.69 -15.06
CA VAL A 339 -22.14 19.89 -13.68
C VAL A 339 -22.68 21.23 -13.18
N ALA A 340 -23.97 21.26 -12.87
CA ALA A 340 -24.67 22.49 -12.51
C ALA A 340 -24.56 22.86 -11.03
N ASP A 341 -24.26 21.90 -10.15
CA ASP A 341 -24.24 22.09 -8.70
C ASP A 341 -23.01 21.44 -8.03
N TRP A 342 -22.91 21.63 -6.72
CA TRP A 342 -21.81 21.14 -5.87
C TRP A 342 -22.05 19.73 -5.31
N SER A 343 -23.04 18.97 -5.81
CA SER A 343 -23.35 17.63 -5.29
C SER A 343 -22.16 16.67 -5.32
N TRP A 344 -21.26 16.85 -6.29
CA TRP A 344 -20.00 16.11 -6.40
C TRP A 344 -19.01 16.40 -5.26
N ALA A 345 -19.09 17.58 -4.65
CA ALA A 345 -18.30 17.97 -3.47
C ALA A 345 -19.04 17.65 -2.16
N GLU A 346 -20.38 17.75 -2.14
CA GLU A 346 -21.21 17.49 -0.94
C GLU A 346 -21.24 16.00 -0.56
N THR A 347 -20.93 15.10 -1.50
CA THR A 347 -20.72 13.68 -1.21
C THR A 347 -19.44 13.43 -0.37
N SER A 348 -18.69 14.48 -0.02
CA SER A 348 -17.48 14.42 0.80
C SER A 348 -17.60 15.01 2.21
N VAL A 349 -18.82 15.23 2.73
CA VAL A 349 -18.97 15.24 4.20
C VAL A 349 -18.64 13.82 4.67
N SER A 350 -17.63 13.70 5.51
CA SER A 350 -17.30 12.46 6.20
C SER A 350 -18.56 11.96 6.92
N ARG A 351 -19.29 11.05 6.28
CA ARG A 351 -20.27 10.23 6.99
C ARG A 351 -19.48 9.53 8.08
N ALA A 352 -19.75 9.90 9.34
CA ALA A 352 -19.42 9.01 10.44
C ALA A 352 -19.96 7.63 10.04
N PRO A 353 -19.13 6.58 10.07
CA PRO A 353 -19.50 5.30 9.48
C PRO A 353 -20.82 4.84 10.09
N ARG A 354 -21.81 4.61 9.22
CA ARG A 354 -23.08 4.02 9.61
C ARG A 354 -22.76 2.61 10.09
N VAL A 355 -22.86 2.36 11.39
CA VAL A 355 -22.57 1.06 11.99
C VAL A 355 -23.64 0.08 11.49
N THR A 356 -23.33 -0.67 10.44
CA THR A 356 -24.11 -1.86 10.04
C THR A 356 -23.70 -3.03 10.95
N LYS A 357 -24.53 -4.07 11.11
CA LYS A 357 -24.15 -5.29 11.85
C LYS A 357 -22.86 -5.94 11.32
N GLU A 358 -22.47 -5.68 10.06
CA GLU A 358 -21.20 -6.08 9.45
C GLU A 358 -19.98 -5.23 9.88
N SER A 359 -20.17 -4.16 10.65
CA SER A 359 -19.11 -3.24 11.08
C SER A 359 -18.59 -3.50 12.49
N VAL A 360 -19.16 -4.46 13.24
CA VAL A 360 -18.63 -4.92 14.52
C VAL A 360 -17.47 -5.86 14.25
N ARG A 361 -16.24 -5.31 14.28
CA ARG A 361 -15.00 -6.09 14.14
C ARG A 361 -14.51 -6.50 15.52
N PHE A 362 -14.00 -7.73 15.62
CA PHE A 362 -13.35 -8.22 16.83
C PHE A 362 -12.22 -7.27 17.29
N GLN A 363 -12.18 -7.02 18.60
CA GLN A 363 -11.12 -6.32 19.29
C GLN A 363 -10.82 -7.06 20.59
N PHE A 364 -9.54 -7.15 20.96
CA PHE A 364 -9.16 -7.73 22.24
C PHE A 364 -9.67 -6.91 23.41
N LYS A 365 -10.13 -7.60 24.45
CA LYS A 365 -10.49 -6.99 25.73
C LYS A 365 -9.24 -6.44 26.43
N VAL A 366 -9.36 -5.25 27.01
CA VAL A 366 -8.29 -4.58 27.76
C VAL A 366 -8.62 -4.61 29.25
N ALA A 367 -7.64 -4.95 30.09
CA ALA A 367 -7.82 -4.93 31.53
C ALA A 367 -7.80 -3.47 32.04
N ASP A 368 -8.80 -3.11 32.85
CA ASP A 368 -8.83 -1.80 33.50
C ASP A 368 -7.97 -1.76 34.78
N ARG A 369 -7.65 -2.93 35.36
CA ARG A 369 -6.81 -3.08 36.55
C ARG A 369 -5.97 -4.34 36.44
N TYR A 370 -4.75 -4.28 36.95
CA TYR A 370 -3.81 -5.39 36.98
C TYR A 370 -3.72 -5.97 38.39
N ALA A 371 -3.94 -7.28 38.51
CA ALA A 371 -3.66 -8.02 39.73
C ALA A 371 -2.43 -8.92 39.54
N ARG A 372 -1.63 -9.04 40.60
CA ARG A 372 -0.59 -10.04 40.73
C ARG A 372 -0.76 -10.80 42.05
N VAL A 373 -0.71 -12.12 41.99
CA VAL A 373 -0.79 -13.03 43.14
C VAL A 373 0.42 -13.97 43.09
N GLY A 374 1.16 -14.06 44.19
CA GLY A 374 2.36 -14.91 44.30
C GLY A 374 3.57 -14.42 43.50
N GLY A 375 4.54 -15.32 43.32
CA GLY A 375 5.82 -15.05 42.63
C GLY A 375 6.86 -14.30 43.47
N ARG A 376 8.09 -14.17 42.95
CA ARG A 376 9.18 -13.46 43.62
C ARG A 376 8.87 -11.96 43.74
N ASN A 377 9.33 -11.31 44.82
CA ASN A 377 9.21 -9.86 44.97
C ASN A 377 10.41 -9.18 44.31
N VAL A 378 10.21 -8.64 43.11
CA VAL A 378 11.27 -7.98 42.31
C VAL A 378 10.82 -6.55 42.02
N ILE A 379 11.47 -5.57 42.65
CA ILE A 379 11.08 -4.16 42.58
C ILE A 379 12.33 -3.32 42.24
N PRO A 380 12.59 -2.99 40.97
CA PRO A 380 13.65 -2.07 40.60
C PRO A 380 13.41 -0.66 41.15
N GLY A 381 14.47 -0.05 41.69
CA GLY A 381 14.49 1.37 42.03
C GLY A 381 14.62 2.31 40.83
N SER A 382 15.02 1.82 39.65
CA SER A 382 15.28 2.61 38.43
C SER A 382 15.14 1.82 37.12
N THR A 383 15.04 2.52 35.98
CA THR A 383 15.11 1.90 34.64
C THR A 383 16.48 1.26 34.36
N ALA A 384 17.56 1.80 34.93
CA ALA A 384 18.91 1.24 34.85
C ALA A 384 19.01 -0.10 35.58
N GLU A 385 18.42 -0.20 36.77
CA GLU A 385 18.37 -1.44 37.54
C GLU A 385 17.50 -2.50 36.84
N LEU A 386 16.37 -2.11 36.24
CA LEU A 386 15.58 -3.00 35.39
C LEU A 386 16.41 -3.56 34.23
N LYS A 387 17.18 -2.69 33.55
CA LYS A 387 18.09 -3.09 32.46
C LYS A 387 19.11 -4.12 32.95
N GLU A 388 19.75 -3.86 34.08
CA GLU A 388 20.78 -4.73 34.64
C GLU A 388 20.22 -6.10 35.07
N MET A 389 19.12 -6.11 35.82
CA MET A 389 18.52 -7.35 36.37
C MET A 389 18.17 -8.36 35.26
N PHE A 390 17.57 -7.90 34.17
CA PHE A 390 17.11 -8.77 33.08
C PHE A 390 18.06 -8.77 31.87
N GLY A 391 19.21 -8.13 31.98
CA GLY A 391 20.21 -8.05 30.91
C GLY A 391 19.72 -7.35 29.64
N LEU A 392 18.73 -6.44 29.73
CA LEU A 392 18.15 -5.78 28.57
C LEU A 392 19.21 -4.97 27.81
N ARG A 393 19.04 -4.85 26.49
CA ARG A 393 19.88 -3.96 25.69
C ARG A 393 19.73 -2.52 26.18
N ASP A 394 18.49 -2.03 26.22
CA ASP A 394 18.13 -0.70 26.68
C ASP A 394 16.66 -0.64 27.14
N VAL A 395 16.36 0.36 27.96
CA VAL A 395 15.01 0.72 28.42
C VAL A 395 14.75 2.18 28.01
N GLN A 396 13.70 2.40 27.22
CA GLN A 396 13.34 3.71 26.68
C GLN A 396 11.96 4.15 27.15
N SER A 397 11.83 5.39 27.60
CA SER A 397 10.56 5.95 28.08
C SER A 397 10.06 7.06 27.15
N GLY A 398 8.77 7.01 26.82
CA GLY A 398 8.09 8.06 26.06
C GLY A 398 7.93 9.34 26.88
N ASN A 399 7.67 10.47 26.20
CA ASN A 399 7.57 11.78 26.87
C ASN A 399 6.50 11.85 27.97
N TRP A 400 5.44 11.05 27.89
CA TRP A 400 4.40 11.03 28.92
C TRP A 400 4.85 10.26 30.16
N VAL A 401 5.54 9.12 29.99
CA VAL A 401 6.14 8.32 31.07
C VAL A 401 7.25 9.10 31.77
N LEU A 402 8.05 9.86 31.01
CA LEU A 402 9.12 10.67 31.59
C LEU A 402 8.58 11.82 32.43
N ARG A 403 7.42 12.39 32.07
CA ARG A 403 6.81 13.52 32.79
C ARG A 403 6.04 13.11 34.05
N ASP A 404 5.73 11.82 34.21
CA ASP A 404 5.04 11.28 35.38
C ASP A 404 5.86 10.16 36.04
N VAL A 405 6.39 10.46 37.22
CA VAL A 405 7.17 9.54 38.05
C VAL A 405 6.36 8.30 38.43
N VAL A 406 5.04 8.45 38.61
CA VAL A 406 4.15 7.35 38.97
C VAL A 406 4.06 6.36 37.81
N SER A 407 3.86 6.83 36.58
CA SER A 407 3.84 5.98 35.39
C SER A 407 5.19 5.31 35.13
N GLY A 408 6.31 6.06 35.27
CA GLY A 408 7.66 5.53 35.13
C GLY A 408 7.97 4.42 36.14
N LYS A 409 7.63 4.66 37.42
CA LYS A 409 7.72 3.65 38.49
C LYS A 409 6.86 2.43 38.18
N PHE A 410 5.58 2.64 37.87
CA PHE A 410 4.63 1.58 37.62
C PHE A 410 5.11 0.64 36.50
N HIS A 411 5.45 1.16 35.32
CA HIS A 411 5.90 0.32 34.22
C HIS A 411 7.20 -0.42 34.53
N THR A 412 8.13 0.23 35.21
CA THR A 412 9.40 -0.39 35.61
C THR A 412 9.17 -1.56 36.56
N GLU A 413 8.35 -1.39 37.60
CA GLU A 413 8.05 -2.42 38.59
C GLU A 413 7.19 -3.56 38.01
N GLN A 414 6.18 -3.23 37.21
CA GLN A 414 5.31 -4.25 36.61
C GLN A 414 6.04 -5.09 35.55
N THR A 415 6.90 -4.46 34.73
CA THR A 415 7.75 -5.21 33.78
C THR A 415 8.73 -6.12 34.51
N ALA A 416 9.35 -5.67 35.60
CA ALA A 416 10.25 -6.51 36.37
C ALA A 416 9.55 -7.74 36.97
N THR A 417 8.41 -7.54 37.62
CA THR A 417 7.66 -8.66 38.21
C THR A 417 7.13 -9.63 37.15
N ALA A 418 6.69 -9.13 36.00
CA ALA A 418 6.25 -9.95 34.88
C ALA A 418 7.40 -10.75 34.24
N PHE A 419 8.58 -10.15 34.05
CA PHE A 419 9.75 -10.87 33.55
C PHE A 419 10.28 -11.90 34.55
N ALA A 420 10.24 -11.62 35.85
CA ALA A 420 10.61 -12.59 36.88
C ALA A 420 9.67 -13.81 36.86
N ASP A 421 8.35 -13.58 36.77
CA ASP A 421 7.36 -14.66 36.66
C ASP A 421 7.56 -15.46 35.36
N LEU A 422 7.84 -14.78 34.24
CA LEU A 422 8.12 -15.43 32.96
C LEU A 422 9.41 -16.27 33.00
N ALA A 423 10.47 -15.76 33.64
CA ALA A 423 11.72 -16.49 33.81
C ALA A 423 11.51 -17.76 34.65
N ASP A 424 10.72 -17.67 35.73
CA ASP A 424 10.34 -18.82 36.55
C ASP A 424 9.57 -19.87 35.74
N LEU A 425 8.62 -19.45 34.89
CA LEU A 425 7.82 -20.35 34.05
C LEU A 425 8.68 -21.04 32.99
N MET A 426 9.55 -20.30 32.31
CA MET A 426 10.45 -20.82 31.28
C MET A 426 11.62 -21.63 31.88
N GLY A 427 11.87 -21.48 33.18
CA GLY A 427 12.99 -22.10 33.89
C GLY A 427 14.36 -21.60 33.44
N ILE A 428 14.45 -20.33 33.03
CA ILE A 428 15.68 -19.67 32.55
C ILE A 428 16.17 -18.65 33.57
N ALA A 429 17.41 -18.15 33.43
CA ALA A 429 17.89 -17.08 34.31
C ALA A 429 17.22 -15.73 33.97
N ASP A 430 17.10 -14.82 34.94
CA ASP A 430 16.48 -13.50 34.72
C ASP A 430 17.16 -12.73 33.55
N ARG A 431 18.48 -12.87 33.40
CA ARG A 431 19.25 -12.24 32.32
C ARG A 431 18.94 -12.81 30.93
N ASP A 432 18.45 -14.04 30.85
CA ASP A 432 18.16 -14.72 29.58
C ASP A 432 16.84 -14.25 28.94
N ILE A 433 15.99 -13.55 29.71
CA ILE A 433 14.79 -12.85 29.20
C ILE A 433 15.15 -11.93 28.03
N SER A 434 16.34 -11.33 28.07
CA SER A 434 16.84 -10.43 27.03
C SER A 434 17.41 -11.11 25.79
N HIS A 435 17.41 -12.44 25.73
CA HIS A 435 17.96 -13.22 24.62
C HIS A 435 19.45 -12.90 24.36
N GLY A 436 20.24 -12.85 25.44
CA GLY A 436 21.65 -12.49 25.41
C GLY A 436 21.90 -11.01 25.13
N GLY A 437 21.11 -10.12 25.75
CA GLY A 437 21.28 -8.66 25.61
C GLY A 437 20.77 -8.06 24.31
N ARG A 438 19.91 -8.77 23.57
CA ARG A 438 19.38 -8.35 22.26
C ARG A 438 18.07 -7.60 22.36
N LEU A 439 17.26 -7.90 23.39
CA LEU A 439 15.95 -7.34 23.59
C LEU A 439 16.03 -6.01 24.34
N ALA A 440 15.34 -5.00 23.83
CA ALA A 440 15.07 -3.75 24.54
C ALA A 440 13.58 -3.63 24.89
N VAL A 441 13.28 -2.75 25.84
CA VAL A 441 11.89 -2.45 26.23
C VAL A 441 11.64 -0.95 26.07
N ALA A 442 10.47 -0.60 25.56
CA ALA A 442 10.02 0.78 25.47
C ALA A 442 8.68 0.98 26.19
N PHE A 443 8.59 2.00 27.03
CA PHE A 443 7.37 2.43 27.71
C PHE A 443 6.75 3.61 26.98
N GLY A 444 5.76 3.33 26.13
CA GLY A 444 4.95 4.35 25.46
C GLY A 444 5.75 5.26 24.52
N ALA A 445 6.95 4.86 24.10
CA ALA A 445 7.84 5.67 23.28
C ALA A 445 7.59 5.50 21.77
N ARG A 446 6.95 4.40 21.33
CA ARG A 446 6.90 3.98 19.91
C ARG A 446 5.50 3.70 19.36
N GLY A 447 4.43 3.92 20.14
CA GLY A 447 3.06 3.62 19.72
C GLY A 447 2.53 4.56 18.63
N LYS A 448 1.97 4.02 17.54
CA LYS A 448 1.06 4.77 16.65
C LYS A 448 -0.30 4.80 17.35
N GLY A 449 -0.79 5.97 17.74
CA GLY A 449 -2.07 6.05 18.46
C GLY A 449 -3.20 5.46 17.62
N ALA A 450 -3.69 4.27 17.96
CA ALA A 450 -4.96 3.63 17.58
C ALA A 450 -5.56 3.85 16.16
N THR A 451 -4.79 4.27 15.16
CA THR A 451 -5.28 4.49 13.80
C THR A 451 -4.50 3.61 12.83
N GLY A 452 -4.98 2.38 12.62
CA GLY A 452 -4.62 1.61 11.42
C GLY A 452 -4.44 0.10 11.55
N ALA A 453 -4.26 -0.47 12.75
CA ALA A 453 -4.18 -1.92 12.90
C ALA A 453 -5.60 -2.53 12.79
N LYS A 454 -5.84 -3.32 11.73
CA LYS A 454 -7.05 -4.14 11.62
C LYS A 454 -6.90 -5.28 12.65
N GLY A 455 -7.59 -5.16 13.78
CA GLY A 455 -7.48 -6.10 14.92
C GLY A 455 -7.59 -5.46 16.31
N GLY A 456 -7.74 -4.14 16.39
CA GLY A 456 -7.62 -3.39 17.65
C GLY A 456 -6.22 -2.79 17.79
N ALA A 457 -6.07 -1.76 18.62
CA ALA A 457 -4.77 -1.15 18.84
C ALA A 457 -3.86 -2.12 19.61
N PRO A 458 -2.64 -2.45 19.13
CA PRO A 458 -1.73 -3.32 19.87
C PRO A 458 -1.32 -2.65 21.20
N MET A 459 -1.74 -3.26 22.30
CA MET A 459 -1.52 -2.81 23.69
C MET A 459 -0.04 -2.86 24.07
N ALA A 460 0.69 -3.78 23.45
CA ALA A 460 2.13 -3.77 23.30
C ALA A 460 2.47 -4.23 21.86
N HIS A 461 3.69 -4.01 21.37
CA HIS A 461 4.15 -4.48 20.06
C HIS A 461 5.64 -4.78 20.05
N TYR A 462 6.03 -5.95 19.54
CA TYR A 462 7.41 -6.30 19.23
C TYR A 462 7.84 -5.74 17.87
N GLU A 463 8.84 -4.86 17.87
CA GLU A 463 9.43 -4.30 16.66
C GLU A 463 10.64 -5.12 16.21
N LEU A 464 10.47 -5.90 15.13
CA LEU A 464 11.49 -6.78 14.54
C LEU A 464 12.85 -6.11 14.29
N ILE A 465 12.86 -4.92 13.70
CA ILE A 465 14.09 -4.24 13.28
C ILE A 465 14.90 -3.78 14.49
N HIS A 466 14.22 -3.16 15.46
CA HIS A 466 14.88 -2.59 16.62
C HIS A 466 14.97 -3.58 17.78
N ARG A 467 14.28 -4.73 17.72
CA ARG A 467 14.21 -5.75 18.78
C ARG A 467 13.70 -5.15 20.09
N VAL A 468 12.58 -4.44 19.99
CA VAL A 468 12.00 -3.69 21.12
C VAL A 468 10.60 -4.20 21.39
N VAL A 469 10.31 -4.57 22.64
CA VAL A 469 8.94 -4.71 23.12
C VAL A 469 8.46 -3.35 23.59
N ASN A 470 7.49 -2.78 22.87
CA ASN A 470 6.94 -1.46 23.17
C ASN A 470 5.57 -1.60 23.85
N VAL A 471 5.46 -1.20 25.12
CA VAL A 471 4.22 -1.20 25.91
C VAL A 471 3.53 0.16 25.73
N THR A 472 2.36 0.23 25.09
CA THR A 472 1.91 1.50 24.48
C THR A 472 1.14 2.48 25.38
N LYS A 473 0.68 2.11 26.58
CA LYS A 473 -0.05 2.97 27.56
C LYS A 473 0.03 2.43 29.00
N GLU A 474 -0.44 3.19 30.00
CA GLU A 474 -0.70 2.73 31.39
C GLU A 474 -1.58 1.46 31.45
N LYS A 475 -2.40 1.26 30.41
CA LYS A 475 -3.26 0.09 30.19
C LYS A 475 -2.63 -1.00 29.30
N GLY A 476 -1.33 -0.94 29.01
CA GLY A 476 -0.62 -1.89 28.13
C GLY A 476 -0.16 -3.19 28.79
N GLY A 477 -0.33 -3.33 30.11
CA GLY A 477 -0.17 -4.62 30.79
C GLY A 477 -1.20 -5.62 30.28
N GLY A 478 -0.83 -6.89 30.20
CA GLY A 478 -1.71 -7.97 29.74
C GLY A 478 -1.31 -8.59 28.41
N ALA A 479 -0.37 -7.98 27.69
CA ALA A 479 0.18 -8.50 26.45
C ALA A 479 1.71 -8.63 26.48
N LEU A 480 2.37 -8.42 27.62
CA LEU A 480 3.85 -8.49 27.68
C LEU A 480 4.38 -9.88 27.31
N GLY A 481 3.71 -10.94 27.75
CA GLY A 481 4.06 -12.32 27.38
C GLY A 481 3.88 -12.60 25.89
N HIS A 482 2.85 -12.00 25.26
CA HIS A 482 2.61 -12.10 23.83
C HIS A 482 3.77 -11.50 23.02
N GLU A 483 4.15 -10.27 23.34
CA GLU A 483 5.25 -9.59 22.63
C GLU A 483 6.61 -10.20 22.95
N TRP A 484 6.81 -10.69 24.17
CA TRP A 484 8.02 -11.43 24.50
C TRP A 484 8.12 -12.73 23.70
N PHE A 485 7.01 -13.44 23.46
CA PHE A 485 7.03 -14.62 22.61
C PHE A 485 7.40 -14.28 21.16
N HIS A 486 6.87 -13.20 20.59
CA HIS A 486 7.30 -12.72 19.28
C HIS A 486 8.82 -12.43 19.25
N ALA A 487 9.35 -11.84 20.32
CA ALA A 487 10.79 -11.60 20.46
C ALA A 487 11.59 -12.91 20.51
N LEU A 488 11.17 -13.88 21.33
CA LEU A 488 11.80 -15.20 21.40
C LEU A 488 11.78 -15.87 20.02
N ASP A 489 10.60 -15.96 19.41
CA ASP A 489 10.35 -16.66 18.15
C ASP A 489 11.17 -16.08 16.98
N ASN A 490 11.41 -14.77 16.99
CA ASN A 490 12.27 -14.10 16.03
C ASN A 490 13.77 -14.24 16.36
N LEU A 491 14.16 -14.06 17.63
CA LEU A 491 15.58 -13.96 18.01
C LEU A 491 16.27 -15.32 18.19
N ILE A 492 15.51 -16.36 18.52
CA ILE A 492 16.07 -17.68 18.84
C ILE A 492 16.92 -18.26 17.70
N VAL A 493 16.55 -17.99 16.44
CA VAL A 493 17.33 -18.42 15.27
C VAL A 493 18.72 -17.82 15.28
N GLU A 494 18.84 -16.51 15.52
CA GLU A 494 20.14 -15.83 15.60
C GLU A 494 20.93 -16.32 16.81
N ILE A 495 20.28 -16.54 17.96
CA ILE A 495 20.93 -17.03 19.18
C ILE A 495 21.62 -18.38 18.90
N VAL A 496 20.92 -19.31 18.26
CA VAL A 496 21.44 -20.66 18.03
C VAL A 496 22.42 -20.72 16.85
N THR A 497 22.19 -19.93 15.80
CA THR A 497 22.98 -20.03 14.57
C THR A 497 24.15 -19.04 14.49
N GLY A 498 24.14 -17.99 15.32
CA GLY A 498 25.10 -16.87 15.24
C GLY A 498 24.96 -16.02 13.97
N LYS A 499 24.00 -16.33 13.09
CA LYS A 499 23.78 -15.60 11.83
C LYS A 499 22.89 -14.39 12.11
N PRO A 500 23.16 -13.23 11.50
CA PRO A 500 22.35 -12.04 11.70
C PRO A 500 20.87 -12.34 11.39
N GLY A 501 20.01 -11.97 12.33
CA GLY A 501 18.59 -12.35 12.36
C GLY A 501 17.85 -11.98 11.08
N SER A 502 17.00 -12.90 10.62
CA SER A 502 16.02 -12.64 9.57
C SER A 502 14.81 -11.89 10.14
N LEU A 503 13.97 -11.35 9.26
CA LEU A 503 12.63 -10.86 9.62
C LEU A 503 11.62 -12.02 9.77
N GLU A 504 12.09 -13.25 9.91
CA GLU A 504 11.27 -14.46 10.00
C GLU A 504 11.15 -14.94 11.45
N PHE A 505 10.18 -15.84 11.68
CA PHE A 505 9.87 -16.43 12.98
C PHE A 505 10.08 -17.95 12.93
N ALA A 506 10.62 -18.54 13.99
CA ALA A 506 10.90 -19.97 14.07
C ALA A 506 9.63 -20.83 14.02
N THR A 507 8.50 -20.37 14.57
CA THR A 507 7.20 -21.07 14.45
C THR A 507 6.72 -21.14 13.00
N ALA A 508 6.93 -20.07 12.21
CA ALA A 508 6.55 -20.00 10.81
C ALA A 508 7.46 -20.89 9.93
N ASN A 509 8.76 -20.90 10.22
CA ASN A 509 9.74 -21.71 9.51
C ASN A 509 10.75 -22.38 10.47
N PRO A 510 10.38 -23.52 11.08
CA PRO A 510 11.26 -24.22 12.02
C PRO A 510 12.59 -24.67 11.42
N GLU A 511 12.67 -24.83 10.09
CA GLU A 511 13.87 -25.32 9.41
C GLU A 511 15.06 -24.37 9.48
N MET A 512 14.84 -23.11 9.87
CA MET A 512 15.92 -22.14 10.11
C MET A 512 16.78 -22.50 11.31
N LEU A 513 16.22 -23.19 12.31
CA LEU A 513 16.95 -23.67 13.48
C LEU A 513 17.79 -24.89 13.12
N PRO A 514 18.97 -25.16 13.68
CA PRO A 514 19.69 -26.42 13.46
C PRO A 514 18.87 -27.66 13.83
N ALA A 515 19.19 -28.81 13.25
CA ALA A 515 18.53 -30.06 13.60
C ALA A 515 18.83 -30.40 15.08
N GLY A 516 17.78 -30.70 15.85
CA GLY A 516 17.91 -30.96 17.29
C GLY A 516 16.60 -30.76 18.04
N GLY A 517 16.66 -30.83 19.37
CA GLY A 517 15.49 -30.73 20.26
C GLY A 517 14.69 -29.44 20.05
N LEU A 518 15.37 -28.30 19.88
CA LEU A 518 14.71 -27.01 19.68
C LEU A 518 13.90 -26.94 18.39
N ARG A 519 14.47 -27.36 17.24
CA ARG A 519 13.73 -27.43 15.97
C ARG A 519 12.50 -28.34 16.09
N ASN A 520 12.66 -29.49 16.74
CA ASN A 520 11.57 -30.44 16.93
C ASN A 520 10.45 -29.84 17.78
N ALA A 521 10.78 -29.15 18.88
CA ALA A 521 9.79 -28.49 19.73
C ALA A 521 8.98 -27.43 18.97
N PHE A 522 9.62 -26.61 18.12
CA PHE A 522 8.89 -25.66 17.27
C PHE A 522 7.99 -26.35 16.23
N ARG A 523 8.42 -27.48 15.65
CA ARG A 523 7.58 -28.28 14.74
C ARG A 523 6.38 -28.88 15.48
N GLU A 524 6.60 -29.44 16.67
CA GLU A 524 5.54 -30.01 17.51
C GLU A 524 4.53 -28.95 17.92
N LEU A 525 4.97 -27.77 18.36
CA LEU A 525 4.09 -26.64 18.64
C LEU A 525 3.27 -26.23 17.42
N ARG A 526 3.91 -26.09 16.26
CA ARG A 526 3.20 -25.77 15.01
C ARG A 526 2.14 -26.83 14.69
N VAL A 527 2.49 -28.11 14.77
CA VAL A 527 1.54 -29.22 14.53
C VAL A 527 0.40 -29.18 15.53
N ALA A 528 0.67 -28.99 16.83
CA ALA A 528 -0.35 -28.91 17.86
C ALA A 528 -1.34 -27.76 17.61
N MET A 529 -0.86 -26.63 17.08
CA MET A 529 -1.69 -25.47 16.77
C MET A 529 -2.46 -25.57 15.46
N THR A 530 -1.95 -26.28 14.44
CA THR A 530 -2.53 -26.24 13.08
C THR A 530 -3.22 -27.53 12.66
N SER A 531 -2.83 -28.67 13.20
CA SER A 531 -3.29 -29.98 12.75
C SER A 531 -4.51 -30.44 13.54
N GLY A 532 -5.53 -30.90 12.82
CA GLY A 532 -6.77 -31.40 13.42
C GLY A 532 -7.72 -31.94 12.36
N ASN A 533 -8.98 -32.11 12.73
CA ASN A 533 -10.01 -32.69 11.86
C ASN A 533 -11.05 -31.67 11.36
N HIS A 534 -10.87 -30.37 11.62
CA HIS A 534 -11.76 -29.30 11.17
C HIS A 534 -11.41 -28.89 9.73
N GLN A 535 -12.37 -28.37 8.98
CA GLN A 535 -12.16 -27.77 7.67
C GLN A 535 -12.83 -26.41 7.62
N ALA A 536 -12.25 -25.48 6.85
CA ALA A 536 -12.84 -24.17 6.65
C ALA A 536 -14.23 -24.30 6.01
N THR A 537 -15.17 -23.51 6.51
CA THR A 537 -16.50 -23.43 5.92
C THR A 537 -16.49 -22.35 4.85
N GLN A 538 -16.83 -22.73 3.63
CA GLN A 538 -16.81 -21.85 2.46
C GLN A 538 -18.22 -21.71 1.90
N ILE A 539 -18.59 -20.47 1.59
CA ILE A 539 -19.82 -20.17 0.85
C ILE A 539 -19.46 -20.12 -0.63
N LEU A 540 -19.99 -21.06 -1.41
CA LEU A 540 -19.74 -21.18 -2.84
C LEU A 540 -21.00 -20.79 -3.61
N THR A 541 -20.83 -19.94 -4.61
CA THR A 541 -21.94 -19.44 -5.44
C THR A 541 -22.01 -20.20 -6.76
N TYR A 542 -23.21 -20.43 -7.27
CA TYR A 542 -23.46 -21.06 -8.58
C TYR A 542 -24.68 -20.43 -9.27
N THR A 543 -24.71 -20.48 -10.60
CA THR A 543 -25.77 -19.86 -11.42
C THR A 543 -26.74 -20.89 -11.97
N SER A 544 -27.91 -20.46 -12.46
CA SER A 544 -28.86 -21.32 -13.18
C SER A 544 -28.25 -21.96 -14.43
N GLU A 545 -27.28 -21.30 -15.09
CA GLU A 545 -26.51 -21.90 -16.18
C GLU A 545 -25.59 -23.03 -15.72
N ASP A 546 -24.98 -22.91 -14.54
CA ASP A 546 -24.18 -24.00 -13.96
C ASP A 546 -25.06 -25.21 -13.61
N VAL A 547 -26.30 -25.00 -13.17
CA VAL A 547 -27.27 -26.08 -12.91
C VAL A 547 -27.67 -26.81 -14.20
N LYS A 548 -27.93 -26.05 -15.28
CA LYS A 548 -28.16 -26.63 -16.62
C LYS A 548 -26.95 -27.43 -17.09
N LEU A 549 -25.74 -26.94 -16.85
CA LEU A 549 -24.51 -27.64 -17.20
C LEU A 549 -24.35 -28.92 -16.37
N ALA A 550 -24.63 -28.88 -15.07
CA ALA A 550 -24.56 -30.02 -14.18
C ALA A 550 -25.55 -31.11 -14.59
N SER A 551 -26.81 -30.76 -14.86
CA SER A 551 -27.83 -31.73 -15.32
C SER A 551 -27.53 -32.35 -16.69
N ARG A 552 -26.73 -31.69 -17.54
CA ARG A 552 -26.23 -32.27 -18.80
C ARG A 552 -25.07 -33.24 -18.61
N ASN A 553 -24.19 -32.99 -17.63
CA ASN A 553 -22.95 -33.73 -17.44
C ASN A 553 -23.03 -34.83 -16.37
N VAL A 554 -23.92 -34.69 -15.38
CA VAL A 554 -24.08 -35.59 -14.23
C VAL A 554 -25.45 -36.27 -14.31
N ARG A 555 -25.59 -37.20 -15.26
CA ARG A 555 -26.80 -37.99 -15.53
C ARG A 555 -26.62 -39.43 -15.08
N PRO A 556 -27.69 -40.21 -14.87
CA PRO A 556 -27.60 -41.65 -14.59
C PRO A 556 -26.74 -42.41 -15.63
N SER A 557 -26.84 -42.03 -16.90
CA SER A 557 -26.08 -42.60 -18.03
C SER A 557 -24.69 -41.99 -18.25
N SER A 558 -24.20 -41.10 -17.38
CA SER A 558 -22.90 -40.44 -17.57
C SER A 558 -21.74 -41.44 -17.58
N ALA A 559 -20.97 -41.44 -18.68
CA ALA A 559 -19.86 -42.37 -18.88
C ALA A 559 -18.55 -41.94 -18.17
N THR A 560 -18.37 -40.65 -17.88
CA THR A 560 -17.07 -40.15 -17.37
C THR A 560 -16.88 -40.49 -15.89
N LYS A 561 -15.64 -40.83 -15.51
CA LYS A 561 -15.25 -41.12 -14.12
C LYS A 561 -15.59 -39.95 -13.18
N ILE A 562 -15.36 -38.72 -13.62
CA ILE A 562 -15.62 -37.50 -12.82
C ILE A 562 -17.12 -37.29 -12.61
N ALA A 563 -17.96 -37.48 -13.63
CA ALA A 563 -19.41 -37.34 -13.48
C ALA A 563 -19.99 -38.37 -12.50
N ARG A 564 -19.54 -39.62 -12.57
CA ARG A 564 -19.93 -40.66 -11.60
C ARG A 564 -19.50 -40.30 -10.18
N LEU A 565 -18.26 -39.85 -10.02
CA LEU A 565 -17.74 -39.40 -8.72
C LEU A 565 -18.59 -38.28 -8.11
N ILE A 566 -18.96 -37.26 -8.91
CA ILE A 566 -19.77 -36.14 -8.42
C ILE A 566 -21.18 -36.59 -8.03
N ARG A 567 -21.77 -37.51 -8.82
CA ARG A 567 -23.12 -38.04 -8.60
C ARG A 567 -23.20 -38.95 -7.37
N ASP A 568 -22.20 -39.81 -7.21
CA ASP A 568 -22.19 -40.86 -6.19
C ASP A 568 -21.68 -40.34 -4.83
N ALA A 569 -21.13 -39.13 -4.79
CA ALA A 569 -20.71 -38.46 -3.56
C ALA A 569 -21.91 -38.10 -2.68
N SER A 570 -21.80 -38.30 -1.36
CA SER A 570 -22.87 -38.05 -0.40
C SER A 570 -23.14 -36.57 -0.17
N ASN A 571 -22.15 -35.71 -0.41
CA ASN A 571 -22.23 -34.27 -0.28
C ASN A 571 -21.17 -33.55 -1.15
N LEU A 572 -21.29 -32.23 -1.27
CA LEU A 572 -20.36 -31.40 -2.04
C LEU A 572 -18.91 -31.52 -1.57
N GLY A 573 -18.66 -31.64 -0.27
CA GLY A 573 -17.30 -31.76 0.28
C GLY A 573 -16.58 -33.00 -0.23
N GLU A 574 -17.27 -34.15 -0.21
CA GLU A 574 -16.77 -35.42 -0.75
C GLU A 574 -16.56 -35.35 -2.27
N ALA A 575 -17.49 -34.71 -3.00
CA ALA A 575 -17.37 -34.52 -4.44
C ALA A 575 -16.13 -33.68 -4.81
N LEU A 576 -15.87 -32.59 -4.08
CA LEU A 576 -14.71 -31.73 -4.29
C LEU A 576 -13.41 -32.45 -3.94
N GLN A 577 -13.38 -33.19 -2.84
CA GLN A 577 -12.20 -33.97 -2.44
C GLN A 577 -11.87 -35.05 -3.48
N GLY A 578 -12.88 -35.78 -3.96
CA GLY A 578 -12.67 -36.78 -4.99
C GLY A 578 -12.23 -36.16 -6.33
N LEU A 579 -12.73 -34.97 -6.67
CA LEU A 579 -12.25 -34.21 -7.83
C LEU A 579 -10.76 -33.84 -7.67
N GLU A 580 -10.34 -33.35 -6.51
CA GLU A 580 -8.95 -33.01 -6.23
C GLU A 580 -8.03 -34.24 -6.36
N GLN A 581 -8.45 -35.39 -5.82
CA GLN A 581 -7.72 -36.66 -5.96
C GLN A 581 -7.56 -37.09 -7.42
N VAL A 582 -8.62 -36.96 -8.25
CA VAL A 582 -8.55 -37.28 -9.68
C VAL A 582 -7.51 -36.42 -10.41
N PHE A 583 -7.30 -35.18 -9.97
CA PHE A 583 -6.32 -34.26 -10.54
C PHE A 583 -4.95 -34.31 -9.83
N GLY A 584 -4.76 -35.17 -8.82
CA GLY A 584 -3.52 -35.28 -8.06
C GLY A 584 -3.21 -34.05 -7.20
N LEU A 585 -4.24 -33.37 -6.70
CA LEU A 585 -4.13 -32.11 -5.97
C LEU A 585 -4.27 -32.33 -4.45
N GLN A 586 -3.59 -31.48 -3.68
CA GLN A 586 -3.89 -31.37 -2.24
C GLN A 586 -5.23 -30.68 -2.02
N PRO A 587 -5.91 -30.91 -0.89
CA PRO A 587 -7.19 -30.28 -0.60
C PRO A 587 -7.17 -28.76 -0.72
N GLY A 588 -8.10 -28.20 -1.50
CA GLY A 588 -8.22 -26.76 -1.76
C GLY A 588 -7.28 -26.21 -2.86
N GLN A 589 -6.38 -27.01 -3.43
CA GLN A 589 -5.51 -26.56 -4.51
C GLN A 589 -6.22 -26.46 -5.86
N VAL A 590 -5.71 -25.57 -6.72
CA VAL A 590 -6.14 -25.44 -8.12
C VAL A 590 -4.95 -25.77 -9.01
N PRO A 591 -5.11 -26.61 -10.05
CA PRO A 591 -4.01 -26.98 -10.92
C PRO A 591 -3.56 -25.79 -11.78
N ALA A 592 -2.29 -25.77 -12.15
CA ALA A 592 -1.73 -24.81 -13.10
C ALA A 592 -1.83 -25.30 -14.56
N GLY A 593 -1.73 -24.36 -15.52
CA GLY A 593 -1.62 -24.69 -16.94
C GLY A 593 -2.90 -25.24 -17.58
N ARG A 594 -2.73 -26.18 -18.53
CA ARG A 594 -3.81 -26.64 -19.43
C ARG A 594 -4.96 -27.36 -18.69
N SER A 595 -4.73 -27.95 -17.52
CA SER A 595 -5.75 -28.66 -16.73
C SER A 595 -6.64 -27.74 -15.89
N LYS A 596 -6.24 -26.47 -15.68
CA LYS A 596 -6.96 -25.49 -14.84
C LYS A 596 -8.40 -25.29 -15.28
N SER A 597 -8.63 -25.05 -16.58
CA SER A 597 -9.97 -24.80 -17.10
C SER A 597 -10.89 -26.01 -16.93
N ASN A 598 -10.34 -27.22 -17.12
CA ASN A 598 -11.08 -28.46 -16.96
C ASN A 598 -11.48 -28.68 -15.48
N TYR A 599 -10.53 -28.54 -14.56
CA TYR A 599 -10.78 -28.64 -13.11
C TYR A 599 -11.84 -27.64 -12.66
N LEU A 600 -11.72 -26.36 -13.06
CA LEU A 600 -12.69 -25.33 -12.66
C LEU A 600 -14.08 -25.61 -13.24
N GLY A 601 -14.17 -26.12 -14.48
CA GLY A 601 -15.44 -26.54 -15.08
C GLY A 601 -16.13 -27.65 -14.28
N TRP A 602 -15.40 -28.71 -13.95
CA TRP A 602 -15.93 -29.81 -13.12
C TRP A 602 -16.24 -29.38 -11.69
N ARG A 603 -15.44 -28.47 -11.11
CA ARG A 603 -15.70 -27.90 -9.79
C ARG A 603 -17.02 -27.12 -9.77
N ARG A 604 -17.30 -26.29 -10.78
CA ARG A 604 -18.61 -25.60 -10.91
C ARG A 604 -19.76 -26.59 -11.07
N ILE A 605 -19.57 -27.64 -11.88
CA ILE A 605 -20.56 -28.70 -12.05
C ILE A 605 -20.87 -29.39 -10.72
N ALA A 606 -19.84 -29.72 -9.93
CA ALA A 606 -20.02 -30.32 -8.62
C ALA A 606 -20.80 -29.40 -7.67
N ILE A 607 -20.43 -28.11 -7.59
CA ILE A 607 -21.12 -27.12 -6.76
C ILE A 607 -22.60 -27.02 -7.16
N ALA A 608 -22.90 -26.87 -8.44
CA ALA A 608 -24.28 -26.72 -8.91
C ALA A 608 -25.11 -28.00 -8.78
N HIS A 609 -24.49 -29.19 -8.94
CA HIS A 609 -25.17 -30.47 -8.76
C HIS A 609 -25.66 -30.65 -7.32
N HIS A 610 -24.82 -30.31 -6.34
CA HIS A 610 -25.12 -30.43 -4.92
C HIS A 610 -25.85 -29.19 -4.34
N GLY A 611 -25.92 -28.09 -5.10
CA GLY A 611 -26.51 -26.82 -4.67
C GLY A 611 -28.03 -26.85 -4.46
N GLY A 612 -28.75 -27.66 -5.22
CA GLY A 612 -30.19 -27.91 -5.02
C GLY A 612 -31.17 -26.83 -5.49
N ASN A 613 -30.72 -25.60 -5.83
CA ASN A 613 -31.60 -24.54 -6.35
C ASN A 613 -31.52 -24.44 -7.90
N PRO A 614 -32.63 -24.66 -8.64
CA PRO A 614 -32.67 -24.55 -10.10
C PRO A 614 -32.24 -23.19 -10.66
N ASP A 615 -32.49 -22.10 -9.93
CA ASP A 615 -32.19 -20.73 -10.36
C ASP A 615 -30.75 -20.28 -10.02
N GLY A 616 -29.96 -21.16 -9.40
CA GLY A 616 -28.67 -20.80 -8.82
C GLY A 616 -28.80 -20.30 -7.39
N GLY A 617 -27.68 -20.07 -6.72
CA GLY A 617 -27.66 -19.62 -5.34
C GLY A 617 -26.30 -19.81 -4.67
N GLU A 618 -26.34 -19.94 -3.35
CA GLU A 618 -25.18 -20.17 -2.51
C GLU A 618 -25.31 -21.53 -1.82
N ILE A 619 -24.19 -22.23 -1.66
CA ILE A 619 -24.10 -23.45 -0.86
C ILE A 619 -22.93 -23.32 0.10
N GLU A 620 -23.19 -23.59 1.37
CA GLU A 620 -22.18 -23.66 2.42
C GLU A 620 -21.60 -25.07 2.46
N VAL A 621 -20.27 -25.17 2.39
CA VAL A 621 -19.57 -26.47 2.40
C VAL A 621 -18.30 -26.39 3.25
N ARG A 622 -18.04 -27.44 4.03
CA ARG A 622 -16.76 -27.65 4.69
C ARG A 622 -15.81 -28.33 3.72
N CYS A 623 -14.78 -27.62 3.27
CA CYS A 623 -13.81 -28.15 2.30
C CYS A 623 -12.44 -27.47 2.43
N GLY A 624 -11.43 -28.06 1.79
CA GLY A 624 -10.03 -27.62 1.88
C GLY A 624 -9.21 -28.46 2.87
N PRO A 625 -8.00 -27.99 3.24
CA PRO A 625 -7.11 -28.73 4.13
C PRO A 625 -7.75 -28.90 5.51
N LYS A 626 -7.51 -30.06 6.12
CA LYS A 626 -7.89 -30.29 7.51
C LYS A 626 -6.97 -29.47 8.43
N MET A 627 -7.54 -28.95 9.50
CA MET A 627 -6.88 -28.08 10.46
C MET A 627 -7.44 -28.27 11.87
N SER A 628 -6.75 -27.69 12.86
CA SER A 628 -7.17 -27.59 14.26
C SER A 628 -8.43 -26.71 14.40
N SER A 629 -9.11 -26.82 15.55
CA SER A 629 -10.24 -25.92 15.84
C SER A 629 -9.74 -24.48 15.95
N PHE A 630 -8.60 -24.27 16.64
CA PHE A 630 -7.95 -22.98 16.78
C PHE A 630 -7.61 -22.32 15.44
N MET A 631 -7.08 -23.06 14.46
CA MET A 631 -6.82 -22.55 13.11
C MET A 631 -8.12 -22.25 12.36
N ALA A 632 -9.15 -23.09 12.50
CA ALA A 632 -10.44 -22.86 11.86
C ALA A 632 -11.12 -21.57 12.37
N GLU A 633 -11.06 -21.31 13.68
CA GLU A 633 -11.54 -20.06 14.28
C GLU A 633 -10.69 -18.85 13.85
N ALA A 634 -9.37 -19.02 13.74
CA ALA A 634 -8.50 -17.98 13.20
C ALA A 634 -8.86 -17.58 11.75
N VAL A 635 -9.18 -18.56 10.89
CA VAL A 635 -9.65 -18.31 9.51
C VAL A 635 -10.94 -17.49 9.52
N LYS A 636 -11.86 -17.75 10.45
CA LYS A 636 -13.10 -16.97 10.61
C LYS A 636 -12.81 -15.54 11.06
N LEU A 637 -11.86 -15.34 11.97
CA LEU A 637 -11.48 -14.02 12.49
C LEU A 637 -10.83 -13.13 11.41
N ASP A 638 -10.03 -13.71 10.50
CA ASP A 638 -9.41 -12.96 9.40
C ASP A 638 -10.43 -12.49 8.33
N GLY A 639 -11.49 -13.27 8.11
CA GLY A 639 -12.54 -12.96 7.14
C GLY A 639 -11.98 -12.70 5.74
N LYS A 640 -12.45 -11.63 5.07
CA LYS A 640 -11.96 -11.20 3.74
C LYS A 640 -10.72 -10.28 3.82
N GLY A 641 -10.09 -10.16 4.99
CA GLY A 641 -8.98 -9.25 5.27
C GLY A 641 -7.61 -9.78 4.80
N LYS A 642 -6.55 -9.02 5.11
CA LYS A 642 -5.20 -9.60 5.10
C LYS A 642 -5.09 -10.57 6.28
N PRO A 643 -4.46 -11.75 6.11
CA PRO A 643 -4.21 -12.67 7.22
C PRO A 643 -3.50 -11.97 8.38
N TYR A 644 -3.98 -12.24 9.58
CA TYR A 644 -3.35 -11.83 10.84
C TYR A 644 -3.53 -12.94 11.87
N PHE A 645 -4.77 -13.36 12.12
CA PHE A 645 -5.07 -14.41 13.09
C PHE A 645 -4.55 -15.78 12.63
N THR A 646 -4.50 -16.04 11.32
CA THR A 646 -3.98 -17.29 10.75
C THR A 646 -2.46 -17.32 10.57
N GLU A 647 -1.77 -16.20 10.81
CA GLU A 647 -0.31 -16.18 10.82
C GLU A 647 0.21 -17.04 11.97
N ILE A 648 1.10 -17.99 11.68
CA ILE A 648 1.50 -19.03 12.64
C ILE A 648 2.17 -18.43 13.90
N TYR A 649 2.94 -17.37 13.75
CA TYR A 649 3.60 -16.68 14.86
C TYR A 649 2.59 -15.91 15.74
N GLU A 650 1.51 -15.36 15.17
CA GLU A 650 0.40 -14.73 15.92
C GLU A 650 -0.45 -15.77 16.65
N MET A 651 -0.69 -16.94 16.03
CA MET A 651 -1.33 -18.07 16.71
C MET A 651 -0.49 -18.54 17.91
N ALA A 652 0.82 -18.66 17.72
CA ALA A 652 1.75 -19.06 18.78
C ALA A 652 1.77 -18.07 19.93
N ALA A 653 1.86 -16.77 19.65
CA ALA A 653 1.88 -15.74 20.69
C ALA A 653 0.56 -15.72 21.50
N ARG A 654 -0.61 -15.90 20.86
CA ARG A 654 -1.90 -16.03 21.56
C ARG A 654 -1.99 -17.31 22.39
N ALA A 655 -1.53 -18.43 21.85
CA ALA A 655 -1.51 -19.68 22.58
C ALA A 655 -0.51 -19.66 23.76
N PHE A 656 0.59 -18.92 23.63
CA PHE A 656 1.56 -18.71 24.71
C PHE A 656 0.97 -17.92 25.88
N GLN A 657 0.11 -16.92 25.60
CA GLN A 657 -0.64 -16.23 26.66
C GLN A 657 -1.53 -17.20 27.46
N ALA A 658 -2.21 -18.12 26.77
CA ALA A 658 -3.02 -19.15 27.43
C ALA A 658 -2.16 -20.08 28.28
N TRP A 659 -0.99 -20.50 27.78
CA TRP A 659 -0.02 -21.29 28.54
C TRP A 659 0.49 -20.58 29.80
N ILE A 660 0.82 -19.28 29.71
CA ILE A 660 1.23 -18.47 30.87
C ILE A 660 0.13 -18.47 31.94
N GLU A 661 -1.12 -18.16 31.55
CA GLU A 661 -2.24 -18.08 32.50
C GLU A 661 -2.50 -19.42 33.18
N ASP A 662 -2.45 -20.52 32.43
CA ASP A 662 -2.68 -21.86 32.97
C ASP A 662 -1.56 -22.28 33.92
N ARG A 663 -0.29 -22.10 33.55
CA ARG A 663 0.86 -22.49 34.38
C ARG A 663 0.98 -21.64 35.64
N LEU A 664 0.63 -20.36 35.59
CA LEU A 664 0.54 -19.53 36.80
C LEU A 664 -0.60 -20.01 37.70
N ALA A 665 -1.78 -20.27 37.13
CA ALA A 665 -2.94 -20.73 37.89
C ALA A 665 -2.69 -22.07 38.60
N GLU A 666 -2.01 -23.02 37.93
CA GLU A 666 -1.58 -24.31 38.51
C GLU A 666 -0.65 -24.12 39.72
N GLN A 667 0.11 -23.03 39.76
CA GLN A 667 0.98 -22.67 40.89
C GLN A 667 0.27 -21.77 41.94
N GLY A 668 -1.03 -21.53 41.80
CA GLY A 668 -1.76 -20.57 42.63
C GLY A 668 -1.31 -19.11 42.44
N ARG A 669 -0.65 -18.81 41.32
CA ARG A 669 -0.12 -17.50 40.95
C ARG A 669 -1.00 -16.83 39.90
N ARG A 670 -0.83 -15.52 39.73
CA ARG A 670 -1.47 -14.71 38.69
C ARG A 670 -0.63 -13.48 38.40
N ASN A 671 -0.49 -13.07 37.14
CA ASN A 671 0.14 -11.80 36.78
C ASN A 671 -0.54 -11.19 35.54
N ASP A 672 -1.48 -10.28 35.77
CA ASP A 672 -2.26 -9.65 34.70
C ASP A 672 -1.43 -8.69 33.83
N TYR A 673 -0.25 -8.26 34.28
CA TYR A 673 0.64 -7.44 33.44
C TYR A 673 1.40 -8.30 32.43
N LEU A 674 1.70 -9.55 32.80
CA LEU A 674 2.32 -10.55 31.92
C LEU A 674 1.32 -11.09 30.88
N SER A 675 0.16 -11.60 31.32
CA SER A 675 -0.93 -12.07 30.45
C SER A 675 -2.29 -11.93 31.15
N VAL A 676 -3.31 -11.52 30.39
CA VAL A 676 -4.69 -11.49 30.87
C VAL A 676 -5.69 -11.71 29.72
N PHE A 677 -6.81 -12.34 30.04
CA PHE A 677 -7.93 -12.62 29.11
C PHE A 677 -7.61 -13.59 27.97
N ALA A 678 -6.64 -14.50 28.15
CA ALA A 678 -6.36 -15.59 27.21
C ALA A 678 -7.36 -16.75 27.33
N ASP A 679 -8.66 -16.44 27.33
CA ASP A 679 -9.78 -17.38 27.38
C ASP A 679 -10.95 -16.79 26.58
N ASN A 680 -11.54 -17.60 25.69
CA ASN A 680 -12.60 -17.19 24.78
C ASN A 680 -13.85 -16.65 25.51
N LYS A 681 -14.08 -17.04 26.78
CA LYS A 681 -15.20 -16.50 27.59
C LYS A 681 -15.17 -14.98 27.76
N PHE A 682 -14.01 -14.34 27.57
CA PHE A 682 -13.85 -12.90 27.68
C PHE A 682 -14.13 -12.16 26.36
N HIS A 683 -14.30 -12.87 25.25
CA HIS A 683 -14.39 -12.34 23.89
C HIS A 683 -15.79 -12.54 23.30
N ILE A 684 -16.80 -12.22 24.09
CA ILE A 684 -18.21 -12.21 23.69
C ILE A 684 -18.66 -10.75 23.60
N ASP A 685 -19.18 -10.35 22.44
CA ASP A 685 -19.72 -9.01 22.24
C ASP A 685 -20.97 -8.79 23.11
N ALA A 686 -20.90 -7.86 24.04
CA ALA A 686 -21.98 -7.62 25.00
C ALA A 686 -23.28 -7.12 24.35
N LEU A 687 -23.24 -6.57 23.13
CA LEU A 687 -24.38 -5.98 22.44
C LEU A 687 -25.05 -6.97 21.46
N THR A 688 -24.24 -7.74 20.74
CA THR A 688 -24.67 -8.63 19.67
C THR A 688 -24.68 -10.11 20.07
N GLY A 689 -24.01 -10.46 21.17
CA GLY A 689 -23.83 -11.85 21.62
C GLY A 689 -22.91 -12.66 20.72
N ILE A 690 -22.20 -12.03 19.77
CA ILE A 690 -21.25 -12.71 18.90
C ILE A 690 -20.07 -13.19 19.75
N GLU A 691 -19.81 -14.48 19.69
CA GLU A 691 -18.65 -15.10 20.32
C GLU A 691 -17.49 -15.14 19.34
N TRP A 692 -16.35 -14.58 19.74
CA TRP A 692 -15.09 -14.70 19.03
C TRP A 692 -14.17 -15.64 19.78
N LYS A 693 -13.50 -16.53 19.04
CA LYS A 693 -12.61 -17.56 19.62
C LYS A 693 -11.14 -17.36 19.25
N PRO A 694 -10.48 -16.31 19.78
CA PRO A 694 -9.09 -16.00 19.47
C PRO A 694 -8.06 -16.85 20.23
N TYR A 695 -8.46 -17.73 21.14
CA TYR A 695 -7.56 -18.59 21.92
C TYR A 695 -7.91 -20.07 21.75
N PRO A 696 -6.95 -21.01 21.91
CA PRO A 696 -7.26 -22.43 21.95
C PRO A 696 -8.10 -22.78 23.20
N GLU A 697 -8.94 -23.82 23.11
CA GLU A 697 -9.83 -24.26 24.18
C GLU A 697 -9.91 -25.79 24.30
N GLY A 698 -10.43 -26.28 25.44
CA GLY A 698 -10.64 -27.71 25.68
C GLY A 698 -9.37 -28.56 25.60
N GLU A 699 -9.50 -29.78 25.07
CA GLU A 699 -8.38 -30.71 24.90
C GLU A 699 -7.27 -30.17 23.98
N GLU A 700 -7.63 -29.32 23.02
CA GLU A 700 -6.66 -28.69 22.12
C GLU A 700 -5.74 -27.73 22.86
N ARG A 701 -6.27 -26.92 23.78
CA ARG A 701 -5.47 -26.06 24.67
C ARG A 701 -4.49 -26.89 25.51
N GLN A 702 -4.93 -28.02 26.06
CA GLN A 702 -4.06 -28.90 26.85
C GLN A 702 -2.91 -29.47 26.01
N ARG A 703 -3.18 -29.91 24.78
CA ARG A 703 -2.13 -30.40 23.85
C ARG A 703 -1.14 -29.29 23.48
N ILE A 704 -1.63 -28.09 23.20
CA ILE A 704 -0.77 -26.94 22.87
C ILE A 704 0.08 -26.54 24.09
N ASN A 705 -0.49 -26.56 25.30
CA ASN A 705 0.26 -26.31 26.53
C ASN A 705 1.39 -27.33 26.75
N ALA A 706 1.13 -28.61 26.48
CA ALA A 706 2.17 -29.64 26.55
C ALA A 706 3.29 -29.40 25.52
N ALA A 707 2.96 -28.92 24.32
CA ALA A 707 3.96 -28.53 23.33
C ALA A 707 4.78 -27.30 23.77
N PHE A 708 4.16 -26.33 24.47
CA PHE A 708 4.89 -25.22 25.09
C PHE A 708 5.79 -25.67 26.23
N ASP A 709 5.41 -26.65 27.04
CA ASP A 709 6.31 -27.23 28.05
C ASP A 709 7.57 -27.82 27.42
N GLY A 710 7.39 -28.56 26.31
CA GLY A 710 8.50 -29.09 25.51
C GLY A 710 9.37 -27.98 24.92
N LEU A 711 8.75 -26.91 24.41
CA LEU A 711 9.48 -25.74 23.89
C LEU A 711 10.26 -25.01 24.99
N ALA A 712 9.65 -24.78 26.16
CA ALA A 712 10.31 -24.15 27.29
C ALA A 712 11.52 -24.97 27.76
N ALA A 713 11.38 -26.30 27.84
CA ALA A 713 12.49 -27.19 28.14
C ALA A 713 13.63 -27.09 27.12
N ALA A 714 13.31 -27.11 25.82
CA ALA A 714 14.31 -27.01 24.75
C ALA A 714 15.00 -25.64 24.69
N VAL A 715 14.26 -24.55 24.93
CA VAL A 715 14.83 -23.19 25.03
C VAL A 715 15.78 -23.09 26.22
N ARG A 716 15.38 -23.63 27.38
CA ARG A 716 16.22 -23.66 28.58
C ARG A 716 17.51 -24.45 28.38
N GLU A 717 17.45 -25.59 27.70
CA GLU A 717 18.66 -26.35 27.36
C GLU A 717 19.56 -25.58 26.41
N CYS A 718 18.96 -24.94 25.39
CA CYS A 718 19.69 -24.15 24.42
C CYS A 718 20.43 -22.94 25.03
N LEU A 719 19.86 -22.32 26.06
CA LEU A 719 20.45 -21.14 26.71
C LEU A 719 21.47 -21.49 27.80
N LYS A 720 21.49 -22.75 28.26
CA LYS A 720 22.51 -23.27 29.18
C LYS A 720 23.78 -23.77 28.48
N ALA A 721 23.65 -24.14 27.20
CA ALA A 721 24.74 -24.58 26.33
C ALA A 721 25.48 -23.37 25.75
#